data_AF-A0A1C7Z6X3-F1
#
_entry.id   AF-A0A1C7Z6X3-F1
#
_cell.length_a   1.000
_cell.length_b   1.000
_cell.length_c   1.000
_cell.angle_alpha   90.00
_cell.angle_beta   90.00
_cell.angle_gamma   90.00
#
_symmetry.space_group_name_H-M   'P 1'
#
loop_
_entity.id
_entity.type
_entity.pdbx_description
1 polymer ?
#
loop_
_entity_poly.entity_id
_entity_poly.type
_entity_poly.pdbx_seq_one_letter_code
_entity_poly.pdbx_strand_id
1 'polypeptide(L)'
;MRQLGAWLLACALVLTATSAFASLSLSLTTDGLTPAQQQATQTLLDEALLALPPSFVRDLDRRVEVRWSADMPVNAYGQASGPYRLDLNTSLLAGLTDGSAATAKTNRPHGTVRNEMLATVLHELTHVYDRARLWQAPQRSLIIKCLRRSNTLGKVGLPEDCRGETDRRFTLSDDPRLLDLAGWPQYVGRRGEREQHNGQVARSPDIYETTSPLEFVAVNMEYFLLDPAYACRRPALYDYYKQHFGWAPKAKDACPTFYPYLNAGSDFGRQPLGKLDPERVYEVDYLLAEANQNMMSRWGHSMLRLVICKPGRPRGPDCRLDLDQHLVLSYRAFVGDVQLSSWDGLMGAYPSRLFVLPLGQVIDEYTKTELRSLASVPLKLSRPEIEGLVQHAAEMHWSYDGNYFFISNNCAVENLKLLRSGTNNPRLGDLDSILPNGLLEVLKGRGLADTSVLDDPKEALRRGYRFDSYRDRYQAMFEVVRKRLPIKQTTVEDWLSLPAQERKPWFAKADLQSSAAMLLLEQASLRRQLLTAQDEVKQRYLSAREQKDGSVSKATQTLQEILASSGFLSRPAELLDSGGYGLPQAAEWKRLEDESGQRQKQLQRLSGDLDKEVRALLEPERAAEIAANEANLKQLGEHLRALHKAAGGLELP
;
A
#
# COMPACT_ATOMS: atom_id res chain seq x y z
N MET A 1 9.53 -53.55 56.07
CA MET A 1 8.85 -52.29 55.65
C MET A 1 9.76 -51.29 54.92
N ARG A 2 11.08 -51.17 55.23
CA ARG A 2 11.97 -50.20 54.54
C ARG A 2 12.30 -50.51 53.07
N GLN A 3 12.33 -51.77 52.65
CA GLN A 3 12.63 -52.12 51.24
C GLN A 3 11.45 -51.89 50.28
N LEU A 4 10.20 -52.03 50.74
CA LEU A 4 9.01 -51.75 49.92
C LEU A 4 8.85 -50.25 49.60
N GLY A 5 9.23 -49.37 50.54
CA GLY A 5 9.18 -47.91 50.32
C GLY A 5 10.20 -47.41 49.29
N ALA A 6 11.38 -48.04 49.22
CA ALA A 6 12.42 -47.70 48.24
C ALA A 6 12.02 -48.10 46.80
N TRP A 7 11.35 -49.24 46.64
CA TRP A 7 10.82 -49.69 45.34
C TRP A 7 9.64 -48.85 44.87
N LEU A 8 8.76 -48.41 45.77
CA LEU A 8 7.65 -47.51 45.42
C LEU A 8 8.14 -46.10 45.03
N LEU A 9 9.19 -45.58 45.69
CA LEU A 9 9.83 -44.32 45.32
C LEU A 9 10.57 -44.42 43.98
N ALA A 10 11.26 -45.53 43.71
CA ALA A 10 11.91 -45.77 42.42
C ALA A 10 10.88 -45.89 41.28
N CYS A 11 9.77 -46.59 41.49
CA CYS A 11 8.68 -46.65 40.51
C CYS A 11 8.01 -45.29 40.29
N ALA A 12 7.83 -44.47 41.33
CA ALA A 12 7.30 -43.11 41.21
C ALA A 12 8.26 -42.15 40.49
N LEU A 13 9.58 -42.33 40.67
CA LEU A 13 10.62 -41.57 39.94
C LEU A 13 10.75 -42.01 38.47
N VAL A 14 10.55 -43.29 38.16
CA VAL A 14 10.52 -43.78 36.77
C VAL A 14 9.24 -43.32 36.05
N LEU A 15 8.09 -43.27 36.73
CA LEU A 15 6.82 -42.77 36.20
C LEU A 15 6.81 -41.23 35.97
N THR A 16 7.71 -40.49 36.61
CA THR A 16 7.87 -39.03 36.36
C THR A 16 9.00 -38.72 35.38
N ALA A 17 9.88 -39.68 35.08
CA ALA A 17 11.00 -39.51 34.14
C ALA A 17 10.66 -39.90 32.69
N THR A 18 9.61 -40.68 32.44
CA THR A 18 9.13 -40.97 31.08
C THR A 18 8.02 -40.01 30.69
N SER A 19 8.35 -38.74 30.49
CA SER A 19 7.57 -37.95 29.54
C SER A 19 7.85 -38.56 28.17
N ALA A 20 6.98 -39.46 27.70
CA ALA A 20 7.00 -39.85 26.31
C ALA A 20 6.76 -38.57 25.51
N PHE A 21 7.82 -37.99 24.96
CA PHE A 21 7.72 -36.86 24.03
C PHE A 21 7.14 -37.43 22.76
N ALA A 22 5.80 -37.51 22.72
CA ALA A 22 5.10 -37.78 21.50
C ALA A 22 5.19 -36.50 20.65
N SER A 23 5.57 -36.68 19.39
CA SER A 23 5.76 -35.62 18.41
C SER A 23 5.04 -36.03 17.12
N LEU A 24 4.84 -35.06 16.22
CA LEU A 24 4.36 -35.36 14.87
C LEU A 24 5.16 -36.53 14.28
N SER A 25 4.44 -37.55 13.82
CA SER A 25 5.00 -38.68 13.08
C SER A 25 4.17 -38.92 11.82
N LEU A 26 4.85 -39.18 10.70
CA LEU A 26 4.22 -39.49 9.42
C LEU A 26 4.28 -41.00 9.20
N SER A 27 3.12 -41.61 8.98
CA SER A 27 2.99 -43.07 8.86
C SER A 27 2.51 -43.43 7.47
N LEU A 28 3.41 -43.90 6.63
CA LEU A 28 3.08 -44.39 5.29
C LEU A 28 2.28 -45.70 5.37
N THR A 29 1.12 -45.74 4.72
CA THR A 29 0.42 -47.00 4.41
C THR A 29 1.17 -47.70 3.28
N THR A 30 1.74 -48.87 3.58
CA THR A 30 2.63 -49.61 2.67
C THR A 30 1.89 -50.58 1.74
N ASP A 31 0.60 -50.81 1.96
CA ASP A 31 -0.19 -51.76 1.19
C ASP A 31 -0.18 -51.39 -0.31
N GLY A 32 0.25 -52.34 -1.15
CA GLY A 32 0.37 -52.14 -2.59
C GLY A 32 1.62 -51.41 -3.07
N LEU A 33 2.52 -50.99 -2.17
CA LEU A 33 3.78 -50.34 -2.52
C LEU A 33 4.95 -51.34 -2.56
N THR A 34 5.76 -51.27 -3.61
CA THR A 34 7.06 -51.97 -3.68
C THR A 34 8.06 -51.38 -2.68
N PRO A 35 9.12 -52.13 -2.28
CA PRO A 35 10.15 -51.60 -1.38
C PRO A 35 10.81 -50.29 -1.86
N ALA A 36 11.03 -50.16 -3.17
CA ALA A 36 11.59 -48.93 -3.76
C ALA A 36 10.63 -47.74 -3.61
N GLN A 37 9.33 -47.96 -3.86
CA GLN A 37 8.29 -46.94 -3.67
C GLN A 37 8.16 -46.52 -2.21
N GLN A 38 8.24 -47.47 -1.28
CA GLN A 38 8.20 -47.19 0.16
C GLN A 38 9.40 -46.32 0.56
N GLN A 39 10.62 -46.67 0.13
CA GLN A 39 11.83 -45.92 0.43
C GLN A 39 11.80 -44.50 -0.15
N ALA A 40 11.38 -44.35 -1.42
CA ALA A 40 11.29 -43.05 -2.07
C ALA A 40 10.24 -42.14 -1.39
N THR A 41 9.09 -42.71 -1.02
CA THR A 41 8.05 -41.98 -0.27
C THR A 41 8.56 -41.61 1.13
N GLN A 42 9.20 -42.53 1.85
CA GLN A 42 9.73 -42.24 3.19
C GLN A 42 10.77 -41.12 3.15
N THR A 43 11.64 -41.10 2.14
CA THR A 43 12.63 -40.02 1.96
C THR A 43 11.95 -38.65 1.81
N LEU A 44 10.88 -38.57 1.01
CA LEU A 44 10.08 -37.34 0.85
C LEU A 44 9.46 -36.89 2.19
N LEU A 45 8.92 -37.83 2.98
CA LEU A 45 8.30 -37.54 4.27
C LEU A 45 9.33 -37.11 5.33
N ASP A 46 10.50 -37.73 5.35
CA ASP A 46 11.60 -37.38 6.26
C ASP A 46 12.14 -35.98 5.96
N GLU A 47 12.28 -35.63 4.68
CA GLU A 47 12.64 -34.27 4.26
C GLU A 47 11.59 -33.24 4.69
N ALA A 48 10.30 -33.56 4.54
CA ALA A 48 9.22 -32.67 4.98
C ALA A 48 9.28 -32.45 6.50
N LEU A 49 9.45 -33.52 7.30
CA LEU A 49 9.60 -33.41 8.75
C LEU A 49 10.82 -32.57 9.15
N LEU A 50 11.93 -32.70 8.43
CA LEU A 50 13.17 -31.96 8.70
C LEU A 50 13.05 -30.47 8.35
N ALA A 51 12.23 -30.12 7.37
CA ALA A 51 11.97 -28.73 6.99
C ALA A 51 11.07 -28.00 8.01
N LEU A 52 10.18 -28.71 8.73
CA LEU A 52 9.22 -28.10 9.64
C LEU A 52 9.88 -27.44 10.87
N PRO A 53 9.25 -26.40 11.46
CA PRO A 53 9.72 -25.81 12.69
C PRO A 53 9.73 -26.84 13.84
N PRO A 54 10.75 -26.83 14.73
CA PRO A 54 10.79 -27.78 15.85
C PRO A 54 9.56 -27.68 16.78
N SER A 55 9.04 -26.47 16.99
CA SER A 55 7.81 -26.24 17.75
C SER A 55 6.58 -26.80 17.05
N PHE A 56 6.49 -26.71 15.72
CA PHE A 56 5.41 -27.33 14.94
C PHE A 56 5.35 -28.84 15.18
N VAL A 57 6.50 -29.53 15.04
CA VAL A 57 6.60 -30.98 15.18
C VAL A 57 6.25 -31.42 16.61
N ARG A 58 6.75 -30.70 17.61
CA ARG A 58 6.49 -30.99 19.02
C ARG A 58 5.03 -30.72 19.40
N ASP A 59 4.48 -29.58 19.01
CA ASP A 59 3.17 -29.12 19.51
C ASP A 59 2.00 -29.80 18.82
N LEU A 60 2.17 -30.23 17.55
CA LEU A 60 1.12 -31.00 16.87
C LEU A 60 0.92 -32.35 17.55
N ASP A 61 1.98 -33.09 17.87
CA ASP A 61 1.93 -34.35 18.63
C ASP A 61 0.83 -35.33 18.14
N ARG A 62 0.85 -35.66 16.84
CA ARG A 62 -0.12 -36.59 16.23
C ARG A 62 0.57 -37.51 15.23
N ARG A 63 -0.01 -38.69 15.05
CA ARG A 63 0.32 -39.57 13.93
C ARG A 63 -0.54 -39.19 12.74
N VAL A 64 0.08 -38.70 11.67
CA VAL A 64 -0.58 -38.42 10.40
C VAL A 64 -0.36 -39.60 9.47
N GLU A 65 -1.45 -40.19 9.01
CA GLU A 65 -1.43 -41.30 8.05
C GLU A 65 -1.20 -40.76 6.64
N VAL A 66 -0.23 -41.31 5.91
CA VAL A 66 0.07 -40.93 4.53
C VAL A 66 -0.26 -42.08 3.60
N ARG A 67 -1.05 -41.82 2.55
CA ARG A 67 -1.48 -42.83 1.57
C ARG A 67 -1.29 -42.36 0.15
N TRP A 68 -1.26 -43.30 -0.79
CA TRP A 68 -1.36 -43.02 -2.21
C TRP A 68 -2.78 -43.30 -2.70
N SER A 69 -3.38 -42.34 -3.40
CA SER A 69 -4.73 -42.46 -3.95
C SER A 69 -4.74 -42.14 -5.45
N ALA A 70 -5.51 -42.93 -6.20
CA ALA A 70 -5.83 -42.65 -7.59
C ALA A 70 -7.11 -41.80 -7.75
N ASP A 71 -7.89 -41.65 -6.67
CA ASP A 71 -9.14 -40.87 -6.64
C ASP A 71 -8.83 -39.42 -6.30
N MET A 72 -8.27 -38.69 -7.27
CA MET A 72 -7.96 -37.27 -7.18
C MET A 72 -8.12 -36.59 -8.54
N PRO A 73 -8.37 -35.26 -8.55
CA PRO A 73 -8.29 -34.48 -9.78
C PRO A 73 -6.93 -34.66 -10.46
N VAL A 74 -6.92 -34.69 -11.80
CA VAL A 74 -5.72 -34.94 -12.63
C VAL A 74 -4.54 -34.01 -12.28
N ASN A 75 -4.83 -32.79 -11.84
CA ASN A 75 -3.80 -31.79 -11.52
C ASN A 75 -3.45 -31.70 -10.02
N ALA A 76 -4.10 -32.48 -9.15
CA ALA A 76 -3.84 -32.46 -7.71
C ALA A 76 -2.63 -33.32 -7.37
N TYR A 77 -1.73 -32.82 -6.52
CA TYR A 77 -0.56 -33.57 -6.06
C TYR A 77 -0.82 -34.31 -4.76
N GLY A 78 -1.70 -33.78 -3.92
CA GLY A 78 -2.18 -34.38 -2.69
C GLY A 78 -3.34 -33.59 -2.11
N GLN A 79 -3.89 -34.10 -1.02
CA GLN A 79 -4.92 -33.42 -0.22
C GLN A 79 -4.92 -33.98 1.21
N ALA A 80 -5.25 -33.15 2.20
CA ALA A 80 -5.59 -33.60 3.54
C ALA A 80 -7.00 -34.16 3.56
N SER A 81 -7.16 -35.40 4.04
CA SER A 81 -8.46 -36.04 4.18
C SER A 81 -8.75 -36.34 5.65
N GLY A 82 -9.80 -35.73 6.20
CA GLY A 82 -10.08 -35.82 7.64
C GLY A 82 -9.03 -35.10 8.52
N PRO A 83 -8.95 -35.41 9.83
CA PRO A 83 -8.15 -34.62 10.76
C PRO A 83 -6.64 -34.94 10.73
N TYR A 84 -6.25 -36.17 10.43
CA TYR A 84 -4.85 -36.64 10.50
C TYR A 84 -4.51 -37.64 9.38
N ARG A 85 -4.95 -37.38 8.16
CA ARG A 85 -4.56 -38.15 6.98
C ARG A 85 -4.24 -37.23 5.82
N LEU A 86 -3.24 -37.65 5.04
CA LEU A 86 -2.74 -37.02 3.84
C LEU A 86 -2.75 -38.05 2.72
N ASP A 87 -3.44 -37.76 1.64
CA ASP A 87 -3.40 -38.58 0.44
C ASP A 87 -2.50 -37.90 -0.61
N LEU A 88 -1.62 -38.66 -1.25
CA LEU A 88 -0.77 -38.24 -2.37
C LEU A 88 -1.27 -38.89 -3.66
N ASN A 89 -1.16 -38.18 -4.78
CA ASN A 89 -1.66 -38.68 -6.06
C ASN A 89 -0.75 -39.78 -6.64
N THR A 90 -1.27 -40.99 -6.81
CA THR A 90 -0.52 -42.17 -7.29
C THR A 90 0.19 -41.95 -8.63
N SER A 91 -0.29 -41.02 -9.47
CA SER A 91 0.38 -40.67 -10.74
C SER A 91 1.81 -40.13 -10.57
N LEU A 92 2.15 -39.58 -9.39
CA LEU A 92 3.46 -39.02 -9.09
C LEU A 92 4.46 -40.04 -8.55
N LEU A 93 3.96 -41.22 -8.12
CA LEU A 93 4.77 -42.22 -7.42
C LEU A 93 5.87 -42.81 -8.32
N ALA A 94 5.57 -43.05 -9.59
CA ALA A 94 6.54 -43.61 -10.54
C ALA A 94 7.77 -42.69 -10.67
N GLY A 95 7.52 -41.40 -10.95
CA GLY A 95 8.58 -40.41 -11.12
C GLY A 95 9.36 -40.10 -9.83
N LEU A 96 8.70 -40.22 -8.68
CA LEU A 96 9.38 -40.13 -7.38
C LEU A 96 10.33 -41.33 -7.17
N THR A 97 9.92 -42.52 -7.59
CA THR A 97 10.66 -43.77 -7.35
C THR A 97 11.87 -43.92 -8.28
N ASP A 98 11.71 -43.58 -9.56
CA ASP A 98 12.79 -43.67 -10.55
C ASP A 98 13.71 -42.42 -10.57
N GLY A 99 13.36 -41.38 -9.82
CA GLY A 99 14.12 -40.14 -9.69
C GLY A 99 13.87 -39.09 -10.78
N SER A 100 13.08 -39.41 -11.82
CA SER A 100 12.76 -38.48 -12.91
C SER A 100 12.04 -37.21 -12.42
N ALA A 101 11.30 -37.30 -11.30
CA ALA A 101 10.63 -36.16 -10.67
C ALA A 101 11.59 -35.04 -10.24
N ALA A 102 12.86 -35.34 -9.95
CA ALA A 102 13.84 -34.33 -9.54
C ALA A 102 14.22 -33.38 -10.68
N THR A 103 14.14 -33.84 -11.93
CA THR A 103 14.50 -33.07 -13.13
C THR A 103 13.29 -32.65 -13.96
N ALA A 104 12.16 -33.34 -13.84
CA ALA A 104 10.93 -33.03 -14.55
C ALA A 104 10.40 -31.65 -14.13
N LYS A 105 10.44 -30.69 -15.06
CA LYS A 105 9.97 -29.32 -14.84
C LYS A 105 8.45 -29.24 -14.81
N THR A 106 7.94 -28.35 -13.98
CA THR A 106 6.52 -28.02 -13.89
C THR A 106 6.31 -26.56 -14.30
N ASN A 107 5.07 -26.22 -14.67
CA ASN A 107 4.62 -24.84 -14.76
C ASN A 107 4.05 -24.33 -13.42
N ARG A 108 4.33 -25.05 -12.32
CA ARG A 108 3.91 -24.74 -10.97
C ARG A 108 5.05 -24.04 -10.22
N PRO A 109 4.78 -23.40 -9.07
CA PRO A 109 5.72 -22.41 -8.53
C PRO A 109 7.06 -22.95 -8.01
N HIS A 110 7.14 -24.21 -7.56
CA HIS A 110 8.35 -24.85 -7.02
C HIS A 110 9.22 -25.53 -8.10
N GLY A 111 8.77 -25.49 -9.35
CA GLY A 111 9.57 -25.66 -10.55
C GLY A 111 9.91 -27.10 -10.99
N THR A 112 10.00 -28.07 -10.07
CA THR A 112 10.16 -29.50 -10.41
C THR A 112 9.10 -30.34 -9.72
N VAL A 113 8.71 -31.46 -10.33
CA VAL A 113 7.71 -32.38 -9.75
C VAL A 113 8.10 -32.77 -8.33
N ARG A 114 9.38 -33.04 -8.07
CA ARG A 114 9.87 -33.40 -6.73
C ARG A 114 9.69 -32.28 -5.70
N ASN A 115 9.98 -31.04 -6.06
CA ASN A 115 9.81 -29.91 -5.16
C ASN A 115 8.34 -29.61 -4.91
N GLU A 116 7.49 -29.72 -5.95
CA GLU A 116 6.03 -29.61 -5.81
C GLU A 116 5.47 -30.67 -4.86
N MET A 117 5.99 -31.91 -4.91
CA MET A 117 5.58 -32.97 -3.98
C MET A 117 5.99 -32.65 -2.53
N LEU A 118 7.20 -32.12 -2.31
CA LEU A 118 7.64 -31.70 -0.98
C LEU A 118 6.78 -30.55 -0.45
N ALA A 119 6.57 -29.53 -1.28
CA ALA A 119 5.68 -28.41 -0.97
C ALA A 119 4.26 -28.90 -0.64
N THR A 120 3.71 -29.84 -1.41
CA THR A 120 2.38 -30.43 -1.16
C THR A 120 2.35 -31.10 0.22
N VAL A 121 3.36 -31.89 0.61
CA VAL A 121 3.37 -32.50 1.95
C VAL A 121 3.39 -31.42 3.05
N LEU A 122 4.20 -30.38 2.88
CA LEU A 122 4.27 -29.26 3.85
C LEU A 122 2.96 -28.45 3.91
N HIS A 123 2.32 -28.22 2.76
CA HIS A 123 1.03 -27.57 2.63
C HIS A 123 -0.04 -28.30 3.43
N GLU A 124 -0.20 -29.60 3.19
CA GLU A 124 -1.23 -30.40 3.86
C GLU A 124 -0.95 -30.56 5.36
N LEU A 125 0.32 -30.71 5.75
CA LEU A 125 0.68 -30.72 7.18
C LEU A 125 0.36 -29.39 7.84
N THR A 126 0.52 -28.27 7.12
CA THR A 126 0.16 -26.93 7.62
C THR A 126 -1.34 -26.84 7.88
N HIS A 127 -2.19 -27.38 7.00
CA HIS A 127 -3.62 -27.48 7.28
C HIS A 127 -3.95 -28.32 8.51
N VAL A 128 -3.25 -29.45 8.71
CA VAL A 128 -3.44 -30.29 9.90
C VAL A 128 -3.06 -29.52 11.17
N TYR A 129 -1.92 -28.84 11.18
CA TYR A 129 -1.47 -28.00 12.31
C TYR A 129 -2.45 -26.86 12.60
N ASP A 130 -2.92 -26.20 11.55
CA ASP A 130 -3.80 -25.05 11.70
C ASP A 130 -5.18 -25.44 12.25
N ARG A 131 -5.68 -26.62 11.89
CA ARG A 131 -6.92 -27.21 12.44
C ARG A 131 -6.78 -27.72 13.87
N ALA A 132 -5.57 -27.93 14.36
CA ALA A 132 -5.32 -28.53 15.67
C ALA A 132 -5.49 -27.57 16.88
N ARG A 133 -5.71 -26.26 16.64
CA ARG A 133 -5.96 -25.22 17.68
C ARG A 133 -4.85 -25.14 18.74
N LEU A 134 -3.61 -25.06 18.27
CA LEU A 134 -2.39 -25.09 19.08
C LEU A 134 -2.01 -23.70 19.60
N TRP A 135 -2.99 -22.98 20.16
CA TRP A 135 -2.79 -21.63 20.67
C TRP A 135 -1.84 -21.61 21.87
N GLN A 136 -0.92 -20.65 21.89
CA GLN A 136 -0.04 -20.42 23.02
C GLN A 136 -0.86 -20.06 24.28
N ALA A 137 -0.35 -20.37 25.48
CA ALA A 137 -1.11 -20.22 26.73
C ALA A 137 -1.72 -18.81 26.95
N PRO A 138 -1.02 -17.68 26.68
CA PRO A 138 -1.60 -16.35 26.78
C PRO A 138 -2.75 -16.12 25.80
N GLN A 139 -2.57 -16.52 24.54
CA GLN A 139 -3.57 -16.41 23.48
C GLN A 139 -4.80 -17.27 23.79
N ARG A 140 -4.62 -18.52 24.20
CA ARG A 140 -5.71 -19.40 24.63
C ARG A 140 -6.52 -18.77 25.78
N SER A 141 -5.84 -18.17 26.74
CA SER A 141 -6.49 -17.49 27.88
C SER A 141 -7.31 -16.29 27.42
N LEU A 142 -6.78 -15.50 26.48
CA LEU A 142 -7.48 -14.37 25.86
C LEU A 142 -8.74 -14.84 25.10
N ILE A 143 -8.61 -15.84 24.22
CA ILE A 143 -9.73 -16.39 23.44
C ILE A 143 -10.85 -16.86 24.36
N ILE A 144 -10.54 -17.65 25.40
CA ILE A 144 -11.54 -18.14 26.36
C ILE A 144 -12.21 -16.98 27.12
N LYS A 145 -11.44 -15.99 27.57
CA LYS A 145 -11.96 -14.79 28.23
C LYS A 145 -12.92 -14.02 27.31
N CYS A 146 -12.53 -13.81 26.05
CA CYS A 146 -13.31 -13.06 25.07
C CYS A 146 -14.58 -13.80 24.66
N LEU A 147 -14.51 -15.11 24.42
CA LEU A 147 -15.69 -15.94 24.13
C LEU A 147 -16.70 -15.90 25.28
N ARG A 148 -16.24 -16.03 26.53
CA ARG A 148 -17.11 -15.92 27.72
C ARG A 148 -17.79 -14.56 27.78
N ARG A 149 -17.03 -13.47 27.60
CA ARG A 149 -17.58 -12.10 27.60
C ARG A 149 -18.58 -11.88 26.47
N SER A 150 -18.31 -12.39 25.27
CA SER A 150 -19.23 -12.29 24.13
C SER A 150 -20.57 -12.96 24.44
N ASN A 151 -20.53 -14.15 25.06
CA ASN A 151 -21.74 -14.88 25.44
C ASN A 151 -22.56 -14.17 26.53
N THR A 152 -21.93 -13.34 27.37
CA THR A 152 -22.61 -12.62 28.46
C THR A 152 -23.05 -11.21 28.06
N LEU A 153 -22.21 -10.46 27.35
CA LEU A 153 -22.39 -9.03 27.05
C LEU A 153 -22.78 -8.76 25.59
N GLY A 154 -22.73 -9.78 24.73
CA GLY A 154 -22.84 -9.65 23.28
C GLY A 154 -21.61 -8.99 22.65
N LYS A 155 -21.56 -9.00 21.30
CA LYS A 155 -20.46 -8.40 20.52
C LYS A 155 -20.29 -6.89 20.78
N VAL A 156 -21.37 -6.22 21.23
CA VAL A 156 -21.38 -4.78 21.51
C VAL A 156 -20.66 -4.40 22.82
N GLY A 157 -20.55 -5.31 23.78
CA GLY A 157 -19.87 -5.07 25.05
C GLY A 157 -18.40 -5.51 25.09
N LEU A 158 -17.85 -6.00 23.97
CA LEU A 158 -16.50 -6.56 23.94
C LEU A 158 -15.44 -5.46 24.03
N PRO A 159 -14.41 -5.63 24.89
CA PRO A 159 -13.28 -4.72 24.91
C PRO A 159 -12.41 -4.87 23.66
N GLU A 160 -11.54 -3.88 23.45
CA GLU A 160 -10.66 -3.79 22.26
C GLU A 160 -9.76 -5.04 22.10
N ASP A 161 -9.26 -5.59 23.20
CA ASP A 161 -8.39 -6.79 23.24
C ASP A 161 -9.10 -8.07 22.78
N CYS A 162 -10.44 -8.02 22.64
CA CYS A 162 -11.24 -9.13 22.15
C CYS A 162 -11.63 -9.02 20.67
N ARG A 163 -11.21 -7.98 19.95
CA ARG A 163 -11.51 -7.84 18.52
C ARG A 163 -10.84 -8.96 17.71
N GLY A 164 -11.66 -9.77 17.05
CA GLY A 164 -11.21 -10.92 16.25
C GLY A 164 -10.93 -12.20 17.06
N GLU A 165 -11.02 -12.17 18.39
CA GLU A 165 -10.69 -13.33 19.23
C GLU A 165 -11.87 -14.28 19.50
N THR A 166 -13.11 -13.81 19.29
CA THR A 166 -14.30 -14.61 19.61
C THR A 166 -14.60 -15.71 18.60
N ASP A 167 -14.15 -15.53 17.35
CA ASP A 167 -14.47 -16.40 16.22
C ASP A 167 -13.29 -17.33 15.84
N ARG A 168 -12.28 -17.46 16.74
CA ARG A 168 -11.08 -18.29 16.57
C ARG A 168 -11.44 -19.78 16.56
N ARG A 169 -11.10 -20.45 15.46
CA ARG A 169 -11.29 -21.87 15.14
C ARG A 169 -10.00 -22.56 14.75
N PHE A 170 -9.00 -21.80 14.31
CA PHE A 170 -7.72 -22.26 13.79
C PHE A 170 -6.55 -21.69 14.61
N THR A 171 -5.37 -22.28 14.47
CA THR A 171 -4.16 -21.83 15.16
C THR A 171 -3.67 -20.50 14.58
N LEU A 172 -3.63 -20.38 13.25
CA LEU A 172 -3.02 -19.32 12.46
C LEU A 172 -4.02 -18.63 11.54
N SER A 173 -4.82 -19.37 10.76
CA SER A 173 -5.57 -18.79 9.63
C SER A 173 -6.68 -17.81 10.01
N ASP A 174 -7.07 -17.77 11.29
CA ASP A 174 -7.97 -16.75 11.82
C ASP A 174 -7.32 -15.87 12.89
N ASP A 175 -5.99 -15.89 12.98
CA ASP A 175 -5.25 -14.99 13.84
C ASP A 175 -5.45 -13.54 13.38
N PRO A 176 -5.88 -12.62 14.28
CA PRO A 176 -6.16 -11.25 13.88
C PRO A 176 -4.98 -10.54 13.23
N ARG A 177 -3.75 -10.81 13.72
CA ARG A 177 -2.54 -10.19 13.19
C ARG A 177 -2.18 -10.79 11.84
N LEU A 178 -2.27 -12.11 11.68
CA LEU A 178 -2.03 -12.76 10.39
C LEU A 178 -3.02 -12.25 9.34
N LEU A 179 -4.33 -12.20 9.65
CA LEU A 179 -5.35 -11.73 8.72
C LEU A 179 -5.11 -10.29 8.25
N ASP A 180 -4.62 -9.42 9.14
CA ASP A 180 -4.24 -8.04 8.80
C ASP A 180 -3.08 -7.98 7.79
N LEU A 181 -2.11 -8.89 7.90
CA LEU A 181 -0.98 -9.02 6.95
C LEU A 181 -1.39 -9.70 5.65
N ALA A 182 -2.26 -10.70 5.74
CA ALA A 182 -2.63 -11.60 4.67
C ALA A 182 -3.62 -11.01 3.66
N GLY A 183 -4.12 -9.80 3.90
CA GLY A 183 -5.04 -9.13 2.98
C GLY A 183 -6.52 -9.28 3.35
N TRP A 184 -6.83 -9.72 4.58
CA TRP A 184 -8.17 -9.67 5.17
C TRP A 184 -8.19 -8.78 6.42
N PRO A 185 -7.86 -7.47 6.28
CA PRO A 185 -7.88 -6.55 7.41
C PRO A 185 -9.31 -6.38 7.96
N GLN A 186 -9.42 -5.79 9.14
CA GLN A 186 -10.72 -5.38 9.66
C GLN A 186 -11.30 -4.23 8.82
N TYR A 187 -12.59 -4.32 8.48
CA TYR A 187 -13.34 -3.18 7.96
C TYR A 187 -13.37 -2.04 8.99
N VAL A 188 -13.27 -0.80 8.51
CA VAL A 188 -13.47 0.39 9.35
C VAL A 188 -14.97 0.67 9.44
N GLY A 189 -15.46 0.93 10.65
CA GLY A 189 -16.88 1.23 10.88
C GLY A 189 -17.80 0.00 10.95
N ARG A 190 -17.26 -1.21 10.75
CA ARG A 190 -18.00 -2.49 10.90
C ARG A 190 -17.52 -3.33 12.07
N ARG A 191 -16.91 -2.68 13.06
CA ARG A 191 -16.71 -3.22 14.41
C ARG A 191 -16.08 -4.63 14.43
N GLY A 192 -14.95 -4.78 13.77
CA GLY A 192 -14.16 -6.01 13.78
C GLY A 192 -14.58 -7.06 12.75
N GLU A 193 -15.63 -6.81 11.95
CA GLU A 193 -15.85 -7.58 10.73
C GLU A 193 -14.62 -7.47 9.81
N ARG A 194 -14.30 -8.57 9.13
CA ARG A 194 -13.13 -8.72 8.26
C ARG A 194 -13.53 -8.62 6.80
N GLU A 195 -12.63 -8.08 5.99
CA GLU A 195 -12.80 -8.10 4.52
C GLU A 195 -13.04 -9.52 4.03
N GLN A 196 -13.87 -9.66 2.99
CA GLN A 196 -14.21 -10.96 2.41
C GLN A 196 -13.41 -11.24 1.13
N HIS A 197 -12.94 -10.19 0.47
CA HIS A 197 -12.13 -10.26 -0.73
C HIS A 197 -10.70 -9.84 -0.39
N ASN A 198 -9.73 -10.55 -0.96
CA ASN A 198 -8.32 -10.23 -0.79
C ASN A 198 -7.84 -9.39 -1.97
N GLY A 199 -7.43 -8.14 -1.71
CA GLY A 199 -6.91 -7.23 -2.73
C GLY A 199 -5.41 -7.43 -3.05
N GLN A 200 -4.69 -8.29 -2.33
CA GLN A 200 -3.26 -8.54 -2.54
C GLN A 200 -3.01 -9.56 -3.66
N VAL A 201 -3.59 -9.31 -4.84
CA VAL A 201 -3.57 -10.25 -5.98
C VAL A 201 -2.32 -10.12 -6.85
N ALA A 202 -1.63 -8.97 -6.80
CA ALA A 202 -0.44 -8.75 -7.58
C ALA A 202 0.79 -9.33 -6.87
N ARG A 203 1.76 -9.84 -7.65
CA ARG A 203 2.99 -10.46 -7.11
C ARG A 203 2.72 -11.52 -6.04
N SER A 204 1.68 -12.32 -6.27
CA SER A 204 1.40 -13.52 -5.51
C SER A 204 2.33 -14.65 -5.97
N PRO A 205 2.94 -15.43 -5.04
CA PRO A 205 3.68 -16.65 -5.39
C PRO A 205 2.79 -17.72 -6.03
N ASP A 206 1.55 -17.82 -5.56
CA ASP A 206 0.49 -18.66 -6.10
C ASP A 206 -0.84 -18.00 -5.78
N ILE A 207 -1.60 -17.59 -6.80
CA ILE A 207 -2.86 -16.86 -6.63
C ILE A 207 -3.89 -17.64 -5.80
N TYR A 208 -3.73 -18.96 -5.69
CA TYR A 208 -4.54 -19.80 -4.83
C TYR A 208 -4.54 -19.34 -3.37
N GLU A 209 -3.45 -18.70 -2.91
CA GLU A 209 -3.35 -18.15 -1.55
C GLU A 209 -4.46 -17.14 -1.23
N THR A 210 -5.00 -16.44 -2.24
CA THR A 210 -6.01 -15.39 -2.05
C THR A 210 -7.43 -15.93 -1.90
N THR A 211 -7.64 -17.24 -2.10
CA THR A 211 -8.97 -17.86 -2.09
C THR A 211 -9.55 -18.02 -0.70
N SER A 212 -8.72 -18.29 0.31
CA SER A 212 -9.12 -18.32 1.71
C SER A 212 -7.92 -18.13 2.65
N PRO A 213 -8.12 -17.69 3.90
CA PRO A 213 -7.04 -17.62 4.87
C PRO A 213 -6.33 -18.95 5.16
N LEU A 214 -7.04 -20.08 5.03
CA LEU A 214 -6.46 -21.42 5.19
C LEU A 214 -5.42 -21.72 4.11
N GLU A 215 -5.79 -21.45 2.86
CA GLU A 215 -4.89 -21.61 1.72
C GLU A 215 -3.75 -20.59 1.78
N PHE A 216 -4.03 -19.38 2.22
CA PHE A 216 -3.01 -18.36 2.41
C PHE A 216 -1.89 -18.85 3.32
N VAL A 217 -2.23 -19.38 4.49
CA VAL A 217 -1.25 -19.89 5.45
C VAL A 217 -0.47 -21.07 4.88
N ALA A 218 -1.16 -22.02 4.24
CA ALA A 218 -0.53 -23.22 3.71
C ALA A 218 0.46 -22.88 2.57
N VAL A 219 0.03 -22.09 1.58
CA VAL A 219 0.91 -21.59 0.50
C VAL A 219 2.10 -20.83 1.11
N ASN A 220 1.87 -19.85 1.99
CA ASN A 220 2.97 -19.06 2.52
C ASN A 220 3.92 -19.86 3.42
N MET A 221 3.45 -20.92 4.07
CA MET A 221 4.31 -21.82 4.84
C MET A 221 5.25 -22.62 3.92
N GLU A 222 4.81 -23.05 2.74
CA GLU A 222 5.70 -23.69 1.76
C GLU A 222 6.89 -22.79 1.43
N TYR A 223 6.64 -21.51 1.10
CA TYR A 223 7.70 -20.57 0.75
C TYR A 223 8.53 -20.17 1.96
N PHE A 224 7.91 -19.97 3.13
CA PHE A 224 8.65 -19.70 4.36
C PHE A 224 9.69 -20.79 4.64
N LEU A 225 9.36 -22.06 4.37
CA LEU A 225 10.23 -23.21 4.64
C LEU A 225 11.22 -23.52 3.52
N LEU A 226 10.82 -23.34 2.26
CA LEU A 226 11.56 -23.82 1.09
C LEU A 226 12.27 -22.73 0.30
N ASP A 227 11.85 -21.46 0.38
CA ASP A 227 12.42 -20.35 -0.39
C ASP A 227 13.36 -19.48 0.47
N PRO A 228 14.69 -19.53 0.25
CA PRO A 228 15.64 -18.67 0.95
C PRO A 228 15.38 -17.16 0.79
N ALA A 229 14.69 -16.75 -0.27
CA ALA A 229 14.36 -15.35 -0.54
C ALA A 229 13.07 -14.89 0.17
N TYR A 230 12.30 -15.77 0.82
CA TYR A 230 10.99 -15.43 1.41
C TYR A 230 11.08 -14.27 2.41
N ALA A 231 12.12 -14.25 3.24
CA ALA A 231 12.37 -13.18 4.20
C ALA A 231 12.54 -11.79 3.57
N CYS A 232 12.98 -11.74 2.32
CA CYS A 232 13.18 -10.49 1.58
C CYS A 232 11.98 -10.15 0.70
N ARG A 233 11.20 -11.16 0.30
CA ARG A 233 9.99 -11.00 -0.54
C ARG A 233 8.75 -10.65 0.29
N ARG A 234 8.57 -11.26 1.46
CA ARG A 234 7.44 -11.07 2.37
C ARG A 234 7.93 -10.91 3.81
N PRO A 235 8.69 -9.83 4.11
CA PRO A 235 9.33 -9.66 5.42
C PRO A 235 8.33 -9.64 6.58
N ALA A 236 7.12 -9.07 6.41
CA ALA A 236 6.16 -8.99 7.51
C ALA A 236 5.63 -10.38 7.91
N LEU A 237 5.35 -11.24 6.94
CA LEU A 237 4.91 -12.62 7.19
C LEU A 237 6.06 -13.50 7.69
N TYR A 238 7.27 -13.31 7.16
CA TYR A 238 8.45 -14.00 7.69
C TYR A 238 8.65 -13.71 9.18
N ASP A 239 8.55 -12.45 9.60
CA ASP A 239 8.67 -12.07 11.01
C ASP A 239 7.53 -12.65 11.86
N TYR A 240 6.31 -12.68 11.34
CA TYR A 240 5.17 -13.33 11.99
C TYR A 240 5.44 -14.82 12.25
N TYR A 241 5.82 -15.59 11.22
CA TYR A 241 6.10 -17.03 11.39
C TYR A 241 7.30 -17.27 12.31
N LYS A 242 8.37 -16.49 12.14
CA LYS A 242 9.55 -16.54 13.00
C LYS A 242 9.19 -16.34 14.48
N GLN A 243 8.34 -15.36 14.77
CA GLN A 243 7.88 -15.08 16.12
C GLN A 243 6.96 -16.20 16.64
N HIS A 244 5.99 -16.65 15.85
CA HIS A 244 5.04 -17.70 16.23
C HIS A 244 5.75 -19.01 16.58
N PHE A 245 6.70 -19.44 15.74
CA PHE A 245 7.41 -20.69 15.95
C PHE A 245 8.65 -20.56 16.85
N GLY A 246 9.10 -19.34 17.14
CA GLY A 246 10.39 -19.09 17.79
C GLY A 246 11.57 -19.60 16.98
N TRP A 247 11.41 -19.74 15.67
CA TRP A 247 12.32 -20.42 14.76
C TRP A 247 12.10 -19.95 13.32
N ALA A 248 13.16 -19.93 12.52
CA ALA A 248 13.09 -19.76 11.07
C ALA A 248 14.17 -20.59 10.38
N PRO A 249 14.03 -20.91 9.08
CA PRO A 249 15.05 -21.65 8.35
C PRO A 249 16.42 -20.96 8.37
N LYS A 250 17.48 -21.78 8.33
CA LYS A 250 18.86 -21.28 8.31
C LYS A 250 19.24 -20.71 6.93
N ALA A 251 18.73 -21.31 5.87
CA ALA A 251 18.94 -20.83 4.51
C ALA A 251 18.10 -19.56 4.31
N LYS A 252 18.78 -18.42 4.21
CA LYS A 252 18.17 -17.11 4.01
C LYS A 252 19.09 -16.25 3.16
N ASP A 253 18.52 -15.62 2.15
CA ASP A 253 19.23 -14.65 1.32
C ASP A 253 19.53 -13.36 2.07
N ALA A 254 20.59 -12.67 1.66
CA ALA A 254 20.88 -11.34 2.17
C ALA A 254 19.87 -10.33 1.62
N CYS A 255 18.97 -9.85 2.49
CA CYS A 255 17.96 -8.88 2.09
C CYS A 255 18.57 -7.48 1.87
N PRO A 256 18.12 -6.72 0.86
CA PRO A 256 18.44 -5.31 0.73
C PRO A 256 18.03 -4.53 1.98
N THR A 257 18.78 -3.48 2.31
CA THR A 257 18.47 -2.58 3.44
C THR A 257 17.49 -1.47 3.04
N PHE A 258 16.86 -1.56 1.88
CA PHE A 258 15.93 -0.57 1.35
C PHE A 258 14.73 -1.27 0.70
N TYR A 259 13.64 -0.55 0.55
CA TYR A 259 12.47 -0.96 -0.22
C TYR A 259 12.41 -0.25 -1.57
N PRO A 260 12.24 -0.97 -2.69
CA PRO A 260 11.92 -0.34 -3.97
C PRO A 260 10.54 0.31 -3.93
N TYR A 261 10.38 1.44 -4.60
CA TYR A 261 9.06 2.02 -4.88
C TYR A 261 9.07 2.70 -6.25
N LEU A 262 7.90 2.79 -6.88
CA LEU A 262 7.71 3.65 -8.04
C LEU A 262 7.18 5.01 -7.58
N ASN A 263 7.94 6.03 -7.90
CA ASN A 263 7.56 7.42 -7.78
C ASN A 263 6.49 7.73 -8.83
N ALA A 264 5.25 7.90 -8.37
CA ALA A 264 4.12 8.29 -9.21
C ALA A 264 4.06 9.80 -9.46
N GLY A 265 5.21 10.48 -9.38
CA GLY A 265 5.31 11.91 -9.53
C GLY A 265 5.10 12.38 -10.97
N SER A 266 4.65 13.62 -11.13
CA SER A 266 4.43 14.24 -12.45
C SER A 266 5.70 14.82 -13.09
N ASP A 267 6.82 14.85 -12.34
CA ASP A 267 8.14 15.21 -12.89
C ASP A 267 8.71 14.02 -13.67
N PHE A 268 8.34 13.94 -14.94
CA PHE A 268 8.79 12.84 -15.77
C PHE A 268 10.31 12.84 -16.01
N GLY A 269 11.01 13.94 -15.71
CA GLY A 269 12.46 14.08 -15.86
C GLY A 269 13.30 13.35 -14.80
N ARG A 270 12.67 12.89 -13.70
CA ARG A 270 13.32 12.08 -12.67
C ARG A 270 13.18 10.58 -12.95
N GLN A 271 14.11 9.79 -12.41
CA GLN A 271 13.98 8.34 -12.43
C GLN A 271 12.75 7.92 -11.63
N PRO A 272 11.83 7.12 -12.22
CA PRO A 272 10.60 6.70 -11.56
C PRO A 272 10.88 5.67 -10.44
N LEU A 273 11.89 4.81 -10.58
CA LEU A 273 12.24 3.83 -9.54
C LEU A 273 13.07 4.49 -8.43
N GLY A 274 12.56 4.45 -7.19
CA GLY A 274 13.22 4.96 -5.99
C GLY A 274 13.63 3.86 -5.00
N LYS A 275 14.53 4.21 -4.08
CA LYS A 275 14.99 3.38 -2.95
C LYS A 275 14.63 4.06 -1.64
N LEU A 276 13.76 3.45 -0.85
CA LEU A 276 13.40 3.92 0.48
C LEU A 276 14.18 3.13 1.53
N ASP A 277 15.14 3.80 2.18
CA ASP A 277 15.82 3.27 3.35
C ASP A 277 14.97 3.54 4.61
N PRO A 278 14.44 2.51 5.29
CA PRO A 278 13.61 2.69 6.47
C PRO A 278 14.36 3.37 7.63
N GLU A 279 15.68 3.23 7.74
CA GLU A 279 16.47 3.87 8.82
C GLU A 279 16.48 5.39 8.72
N ARG A 280 16.35 5.92 7.50
CA ARG A 280 16.29 7.36 7.22
C ARG A 280 14.94 8.00 7.53
N VAL A 281 13.88 7.21 7.70
CA VAL A 281 12.56 7.73 8.06
C VAL A 281 12.61 8.20 9.52
N TYR A 282 12.53 9.50 9.79
CA TYR A 282 12.57 10.04 11.14
C TYR A 282 11.25 9.86 11.88
N GLU A 283 10.15 10.17 11.21
CA GLU A 283 8.80 10.20 11.78
C GLU A 283 7.78 10.05 10.64
N VAL A 284 6.54 9.77 11.02
CA VAL A 284 5.41 9.69 10.10
C VAL A 284 4.35 10.69 10.54
N ASP A 285 3.93 11.53 9.61
CA ASP A 285 2.88 12.51 9.86
C ASP A 285 1.56 12.05 9.23
N TYR A 286 0.46 12.31 9.92
CA TYR A 286 -0.85 12.38 9.32
C TYR A 286 -0.95 13.69 8.52
N LEU A 287 -0.94 13.57 7.19
CA LEU A 287 -1.00 14.71 6.28
C LEU A 287 -2.46 14.93 5.85
N LEU A 288 -3.01 16.08 6.19
CA LEU A 288 -4.41 16.42 5.99
C LEU A 288 -4.54 17.67 5.11
N ALA A 289 -5.24 17.53 3.99
CA ALA A 289 -5.73 18.67 3.22
C ALA A 289 -7.06 19.16 3.83
N GLU A 290 -7.08 20.39 4.33
CA GLU A 290 -8.26 20.98 4.99
C GLU A 290 -9.47 21.05 4.05
N ALA A 291 -10.70 21.01 4.56
CA ALA A 291 -11.90 21.06 3.72
C ALA A 291 -11.98 22.36 2.88
N ASN A 292 -12.59 22.30 1.69
CA ASN A 292 -12.91 23.49 0.89
C ASN A 292 -14.43 23.57 0.56
N GLN A 293 -14.84 24.57 -0.22
CA GLN A 293 -16.23 24.79 -0.60
C GLN A 293 -16.76 23.83 -1.69
N ASN A 294 -15.91 23.04 -2.34
CA ASN A 294 -16.33 22.11 -3.40
C ASN A 294 -16.92 20.84 -2.80
N MET A 295 -18.07 20.38 -3.32
CA MET A 295 -18.84 19.25 -2.75
C MET A 295 -18.04 17.98 -2.46
N MET A 296 -17.10 17.61 -3.34
CA MET A 296 -16.25 16.41 -3.18
C MET A 296 -15.08 16.59 -2.19
N SER A 297 -14.78 17.81 -1.76
CA SER A 297 -13.62 18.18 -0.94
C SER A 297 -14.01 18.77 0.44
N ARG A 298 -15.31 18.78 0.77
CA ARG A 298 -15.88 19.27 2.04
C ARG A 298 -15.42 18.49 3.28
N TRP A 299 -14.87 17.30 3.11
CA TRP A 299 -14.54 16.38 4.20
C TRP A 299 -13.04 16.25 4.47
N GLY A 300 -12.20 16.95 3.70
CA GLY A 300 -10.74 16.82 3.74
C GLY A 300 -10.22 15.67 2.87
N HIS A 301 -8.90 15.59 2.70
CA HIS A 301 -8.21 14.41 2.15
C HIS A 301 -7.05 14.04 3.08
N SER A 302 -6.93 12.77 3.45
CA SER A 302 -5.87 12.29 4.33
C SER A 302 -4.86 11.43 3.60
N MET A 303 -3.60 11.58 3.97
CA MET A 303 -2.44 10.85 3.49
C MET A 303 -1.48 10.62 4.66
N LEU A 304 -0.43 9.82 4.46
CA LEU A 304 0.67 9.73 5.41
C LEU A 304 1.93 10.33 4.78
N ARG A 305 2.62 11.22 5.48
CA ARG A 305 3.92 11.75 5.04
C ARG A 305 5.02 11.01 5.79
N LEU A 306 5.96 10.47 5.04
CA LEU A 306 7.24 9.98 5.55
C LEU A 306 8.21 11.17 5.61
N VAL A 307 8.60 11.56 6.82
CA VAL A 307 9.66 12.55 7.02
C VAL A 307 10.99 11.82 6.96
N ILE A 308 11.77 12.08 5.91
CA ILE A 308 12.95 11.32 5.53
C ILE A 308 14.16 12.24 5.59
N CYS A 309 15.14 11.86 6.39
CA CYS A 309 16.42 12.57 6.46
C CYS A 309 17.16 12.44 5.14
N LYS A 310 17.84 13.49 4.67
CA LYS A 310 18.77 13.37 3.53
C LYS A 310 19.92 12.38 3.83
N PRO A 311 20.56 11.78 2.81
CA PRO A 311 21.68 10.87 3.02
C PRO A 311 22.79 11.52 3.87
N GLY A 312 23.32 10.77 4.83
CA GLY A 312 24.37 11.23 5.75
C GLY A 312 23.89 12.15 6.88
N ARG A 313 22.62 12.55 6.94
CA ARG A 313 22.07 13.29 8.07
C ARG A 313 21.66 12.31 9.20
N PRO A 314 22.09 12.53 10.46
CA PRO A 314 21.56 11.78 11.60
C PRO A 314 20.06 11.98 11.76
N ARG A 315 19.35 10.91 12.12
CA ARG A 315 17.91 10.94 12.34
C ARG A 315 17.55 11.88 13.50
N GLY A 316 16.70 12.88 13.24
CA GLY A 316 16.28 13.87 14.23
C GLY A 316 15.37 14.97 13.66
N PRO A 317 14.97 15.97 14.47
CA PRO A 317 14.02 17.01 14.08
C PRO A 317 14.41 17.80 12.82
N ASP A 318 15.70 17.95 12.57
CA ASP A 318 16.21 18.66 11.39
C ASP A 318 15.87 17.98 10.06
N CYS A 319 15.52 16.69 10.09
CA CYS A 319 15.07 15.98 8.88
C CYS A 319 13.81 16.61 8.29
N ARG A 320 12.98 17.30 9.09
CA ARG A 320 11.81 18.05 8.59
C ARG A 320 12.15 19.13 7.55
N LEU A 321 13.39 19.60 7.53
CA LEU A 321 13.86 20.62 6.59
C LEU A 321 14.27 20.03 5.23
N ASP A 322 14.44 18.71 5.14
CA ASP A 322 14.83 18.01 3.91
C ASP A 322 13.58 17.69 3.05
N LEU A 323 12.76 18.70 2.75
CA LEU A 323 11.44 18.56 2.11
C LEU A 323 11.47 17.82 0.77
N ASP A 324 12.58 17.89 0.05
CA ASP A 324 12.83 17.23 -1.23
C ASP A 324 13.03 15.71 -1.11
N GLN A 325 13.32 15.23 0.09
CA GLN A 325 13.49 13.80 0.41
C GLN A 325 12.18 13.14 0.85
N HIS A 326 11.19 13.92 1.28
CA HIS A 326 9.96 13.41 1.87
C HIS A 326 9.05 12.78 0.84
N LEU A 327 8.41 11.70 1.26
CA LEU A 327 7.44 10.97 0.47
C LEU A 327 6.06 11.02 1.11
N VAL A 328 5.02 10.96 0.29
CA VAL A 328 3.63 10.91 0.71
C VAL A 328 3.03 9.60 0.21
N LEU A 329 2.54 8.82 1.15
CA LEU A 329 1.73 7.63 0.96
C LEU A 329 0.28 8.09 0.80
N SER A 330 -0.27 7.93 -0.41
CA SER A 330 -1.61 8.40 -0.73
C SER A 330 -2.41 7.30 -1.41
N TYR A 331 -3.50 6.88 -0.79
CA TYR A 331 -4.55 6.15 -1.48
C TYR A 331 -5.35 7.14 -2.35
N ARG A 332 -5.42 6.87 -3.65
CA ARG A 332 -6.18 7.66 -4.61
C ARG A 332 -7.05 6.71 -5.44
N ALA A 333 -8.25 7.16 -5.81
CA ALA A 333 -9.01 6.49 -6.86
C ALA A 333 -8.25 6.68 -8.17
N PHE A 334 -7.62 5.62 -8.68
CA PHE A 334 -7.06 5.65 -10.03
C PHE A 334 -8.15 5.31 -11.02
N VAL A 335 -8.37 6.17 -12.01
CA VAL A 335 -9.29 5.87 -13.09
C VAL A 335 -8.46 5.45 -14.29
N GLY A 336 -8.54 4.17 -14.68
CA GLY A 336 -8.03 3.69 -15.97
C GLY A 336 -8.90 4.13 -17.17
N ASP A 337 -9.89 4.98 -16.90
CA ASP A 337 -10.82 5.58 -17.83
C ASP A 337 -10.81 7.10 -17.62
N VAL A 338 -11.33 7.84 -18.60
CA VAL A 338 -11.36 9.31 -18.53
C VAL A 338 -12.50 9.81 -17.62
N GLN A 339 -13.27 8.94 -16.95
CA GLN A 339 -14.40 9.29 -16.08
C GLN A 339 -14.16 9.00 -14.59
N LEU A 340 -14.27 10.05 -13.75
CA LEU A 340 -14.73 9.86 -12.38
C LEU A 340 -16.27 9.94 -12.41
N SER A 341 -16.93 8.84 -12.70
CA SER A 341 -18.35 8.67 -12.43
C SER A 341 -18.60 8.64 -10.92
N SER A 342 -19.43 9.57 -10.43
CA SER A 342 -19.90 9.63 -9.05
C SER A 342 -20.68 8.38 -8.65
N TRP A 343 -21.35 7.73 -9.60
CA TRP A 343 -22.08 6.47 -9.38
C TRP A 343 -21.14 5.28 -9.23
N ASP A 344 -20.09 5.20 -10.04
CA ASP A 344 -19.09 4.14 -9.99
C ASP A 344 -18.23 4.24 -8.72
N GLY A 345 -17.96 5.45 -8.23
CA GLY A 345 -17.32 5.63 -6.93
C GLY A 345 -18.25 5.45 -5.73
N LEU A 346 -19.57 5.48 -5.91
CA LEU A 346 -20.56 5.03 -4.92
C LEU A 346 -20.66 3.48 -4.89
N MET A 347 -20.48 2.83 -6.04
CA MET A 347 -20.56 1.37 -6.20
C MET A 347 -19.23 0.62 -6.07
N GLY A 348 -18.09 1.33 -5.99
CA GLY A 348 -16.77 0.75 -5.71
C GLY A 348 -15.96 0.28 -6.92
N ALA A 349 -16.24 0.82 -8.11
CA ALA A 349 -15.64 0.34 -9.35
C ALA A 349 -14.24 0.91 -9.66
N TYR A 350 -13.67 1.75 -8.78
CA TYR A 350 -12.29 2.23 -8.95
C TYR A 350 -11.33 1.41 -8.12
N PRO A 351 -10.14 1.06 -8.64
CA PRO A 351 -9.13 0.41 -7.84
C PRO A 351 -8.57 1.33 -6.74
N SER A 352 -8.47 0.81 -5.52
CA SER A 352 -7.77 1.43 -4.39
C SER A 352 -6.32 0.98 -4.43
N ARG A 353 -5.40 1.92 -4.66
CA ARG A 353 -3.96 1.65 -4.75
C ARG A 353 -3.17 2.64 -3.94
N LEU A 354 -2.05 2.18 -3.40
CA LEU A 354 -1.14 3.01 -2.62
C LEU A 354 -0.11 3.67 -3.53
N PHE A 355 -0.20 4.98 -3.68
CA PHE A 355 0.77 5.80 -4.41
C PHE A 355 1.87 6.32 -3.48
N VAL A 356 3.09 6.36 -4.01
CA VAL A 356 4.24 7.02 -3.36
C VAL A 356 4.58 8.27 -4.16
N LEU A 357 4.37 9.45 -3.56
CA LEU A 357 4.49 10.75 -4.22
C LEU A 357 5.54 11.62 -3.54
N PRO A 358 6.26 12.50 -4.27
CA PRO A 358 7.12 13.50 -3.64
C PRO A 358 6.28 14.54 -2.89
N LEU A 359 6.69 14.91 -1.67
CA LEU A 359 5.96 15.90 -0.87
C LEU A 359 5.75 17.23 -1.61
N GLY A 360 6.76 17.71 -2.35
CA GLY A 360 6.68 18.96 -3.09
C GLY A 360 5.53 19.00 -4.11
N GLN A 361 5.24 17.87 -4.77
CA GLN A 361 4.11 17.76 -5.69
C GLN A 361 2.77 17.87 -4.95
N VAL A 362 2.65 17.17 -3.81
CA VAL A 362 1.43 17.20 -3.00
C VAL A 362 1.19 18.61 -2.43
N ILE A 363 2.24 19.30 -2.00
CA ILE A 363 2.16 20.70 -1.57
C ILE A 363 1.63 21.57 -2.71
N ASP A 364 2.19 21.45 -3.92
CA ASP A 364 1.77 22.26 -5.05
C ASP A 364 0.33 21.98 -5.48
N GLU A 365 -0.05 20.70 -5.54
CA GLU A 365 -1.41 20.25 -5.83
C GLU A 365 -2.44 20.86 -4.86
N TYR A 366 -2.22 20.74 -3.55
CA TYR A 366 -3.22 21.26 -2.61
C TYR A 366 -3.12 22.78 -2.42
N THR A 367 -1.93 23.34 -2.25
CA THR A 367 -1.78 24.76 -1.84
C THR A 367 -1.90 25.75 -2.99
N LYS A 368 -1.48 25.38 -4.21
CA LYS A 368 -1.50 26.27 -5.39
C LYS A 368 -2.66 25.97 -6.33
N THR A 369 -3.02 24.70 -6.49
CA THR A 369 -4.03 24.25 -7.45
C THR A 369 -5.41 24.18 -6.81
N GLU A 370 -5.56 23.43 -5.71
CA GLU A 370 -6.85 23.35 -4.99
C GLU A 370 -7.09 24.52 -4.03
N LEU A 371 -6.06 25.35 -3.79
CA LEU A 371 -6.07 26.49 -2.86
C LEU A 371 -6.46 26.09 -1.41
N ARG A 372 -5.95 24.95 -0.96
CA ARG A 372 -6.18 24.38 0.37
C ARG A 372 -4.89 24.33 1.16
N SER A 373 -4.98 24.58 2.45
CA SER A 373 -3.84 24.39 3.35
C SER A 373 -3.65 22.89 3.63
N LEU A 374 -2.41 22.52 3.92
CA LEU A 374 -2.04 21.19 4.39
C LEU A 374 -1.56 21.29 5.84
N ALA A 375 -2.10 20.43 6.70
CA ALA A 375 -1.60 20.18 8.05
C ALA A 375 -0.82 18.85 8.05
N SER A 376 0.40 18.86 8.58
CA SER A 376 1.30 17.70 8.70
C SER A 376 1.49 17.41 10.18
N VAL A 377 0.68 16.52 10.73
CA VAL A 377 0.61 16.27 12.18
C VAL A 377 1.41 15.01 12.54
N PRO A 378 2.48 15.10 13.34
CA PRO A 378 3.25 13.92 13.71
C PRO A 378 2.44 12.90 14.48
N LEU A 379 2.56 11.64 14.08
CA LEU A 379 2.05 10.48 14.79
C LEU A 379 3.07 10.03 15.84
N LYS A 380 2.58 9.69 17.04
CA LYS A 380 3.40 9.20 18.16
C LYS A 380 3.66 7.70 18.01
N LEU A 381 4.51 7.36 17.04
CA LEU A 381 4.95 6.01 16.74
C LEU A 381 6.37 5.77 17.28
N SER A 382 6.60 4.58 17.82
CA SER A 382 7.91 4.05 18.16
C SER A 382 8.69 3.66 16.89
N ARG A 383 10.00 3.47 17.04
CA ARG A 383 10.87 3.07 15.94
C ARG A 383 10.42 1.76 15.24
N PRO A 384 10.08 0.68 15.98
CA PRO A 384 9.56 -0.53 15.33
C PRO A 384 8.22 -0.31 14.61
N GLU A 385 7.35 0.57 15.12
CA GLU A 385 6.08 0.89 14.46
C GLU A 385 6.29 1.66 13.15
N ILE A 386 7.28 2.57 13.10
CA ILE A 386 7.66 3.28 11.86
C ILE A 386 8.24 2.29 10.84
N GLU A 387 9.13 1.39 11.27
CA GLU A 387 9.72 0.36 10.39
C GLU A 387 8.66 -0.58 9.82
N GLY A 388 7.80 -1.11 10.69
CA GLY A 388 6.70 -1.99 10.28
C GLY A 388 5.73 -1.29 9.32
N LEU A 389 5.42 -0.01 9.57
CA LEU A 389 4.57 0.78 8.67
C LEU A 389 5.23 0.99 7.30
N VAL A 390 6.51 1.34 7.26
CA VAL A 390 7.26 1.55 6.01
C VAL A 390 7.38 0.24 5.22
N GLN A 391 7.68 -0.86 5.91
CA GLN A 391 7.74 -2.20 5.34
C GLN A 391 6.42 -2.60 4.73
N HIS A 392 5.33 -2.49 5.50
CA HIS A 392 4.01 -2.89 5.03
C HIS A 392 3.50 -1.97 3.91
N ALA A 393 3.79 -0.67 3.98
CA ALA A 393 3.50 0.26 2.88
C ALA A 393 4.22 -0.15 1.58
N ALA A 394 5.47 -0.60 1.66
CA ALA A 394 6.18 -1.13 0.50
C ALA A 394 5.50 -2.39 -0.05
N GLU A 395 5.13 -3.34 0.82
CA GLU A 395 4.40 -4.56 0.40
C GLU A 395 3.10 -4.19 -0.33
N MET A 396 2.28 -3.32 0.28
CA MET A 396 1.01 -2.87 -0.30
C MET A 396 1.19 -2.11 -1.63
N HIS A 397 2.26 -1.32 -1.77
CA HIS A 397 2.55 -0.63 -3.02
C HIS A 397 2.81 -1.60 -4.19
N TRP A 398 3.38 -2.78 -3.92
CA TRP A 398 3.70 -3.78 -4.95
C TRP A 398 2.61 -4.85 -5.14
N SER A 399 1.82 -5.18 -4.11
CA SER A 399 0.88 -6.31 -4.17
C SER A 399 -0.60 -5.91 -4.23
N TYR A 400 -0.97 -4.72 -3.77
CA TYR A 400 -2.37 -4.36 -3.55
C TYR A 400 -3.05 -3.75 -4.77
N ASP A 401 -4.16 -4.36 -5.17
CA ASP A 401 -5.13 -3.86 -6.14
C ASP A 401 -6.54 -4.08 -5.58
N GLY A 402 -6.94 -3.25 -4.61
CA GLY A 402 -8.26 -3.33 -3.96
C GLY A 402 -9.34 -2.51 -4.67
N ASN A 403 -10.53 -2.41 -4.07
CA ASN A 403 -11.66 -1.61 -4.59
C ASN A 403 -11.89 -0.35 -3.72
N TYR A 404 -11.87 0.83 -4.32
CA TYR A 404 -12.04 2.16 -3.71
C TYR A 404 -13.49 2.64 -3.79
N PHE A 405 -14.02 3.14 -2.68
CA PHE A 405 -15.39 3.69 -2.57
C PHE A 405 -15.35 5.09 -1.95
N PHE A 406 -16.08 6.06 -2.50
CA PHE A 406 -16.07 7.46 -2.01
C PHE A 406 -16.61 7.62 -0.58
N ILE A 407 -17.48 6.72 -0.11
CA ILE A 407 -18.13 6.83 1.21
C ILE A 407 -17.56 5.85 2.24
N SER A 408 -17.27 4.60 1.85
CA SER A 408 -16.94 3.52 2.80
C SER A 408 -15.47 3.12 2.79
N ASN A 409 -14.80 3.08 1.64
CA ASN A 409 -13.40 2.68 1.48
C ASN A 409 -12.60 3.82 0.85
N ASN A 410 -12.51 4.92 1.59
CA ASN A 410 -11.89 6.17 1.18
C ASN A 410 -10.46 6.30 1.76
N CYS A 411 -9.79 7.41 1.46
CA CYS A 411 -8.42 7.66 1.92
C CYS A 411 -8.20 7.54 3.43
N ALA A 412 -9.16 7.93 4.28
CA ALA A 412 -9.04 7.80 5.73
C ALA A 412 -9.12 6.34 6.19
N VAL A 413 -10.02 5.57 5.56
CA VAL A 413 -10.20 4.14 5.84
C VAL A 413 -8.96 3.34 5.44
N GLU A 414 -8.43 3.58 4.24
CA GLU A 414 -7.22 2.88 3.78
C GLU A 414 -5.98 3.27 4.59
N ASN A 415 -5.83 4.55 4.94
CA ASN A 415 -4.75 4.97 5.84
C ASN A 415 -4.87 4.30 7.22
N LEU A 416 -6.09 4.17 7.75
CA LEU A 416 -6.27 3.50 9.04
C LEU A 416 -5.97 2.00 8.98
N LYS A 417 -6.36 1.31 7.90
CA LYS A 417 -5.96 -0.09 7.67
C LYS A 417 -4.44 -0.21 7.58
N LEU A 418 -3.79 0.64 6.78
CA LEU A 418 -2.34 0.65 6.65
C LEU A 418 -1.64 0.91 8.00
N LEU A 419 -2.14 1.86 8.80
CA LEU A 419 -1.62 2.13 10.13
C LEU A 419 -1.81 0.92 11.08
N ARG A 420 -2.98 0.28 11.08
CA ARG A 420 -3.25 -0.93 11.89
C ARG A 420 -2.32 -2.07 11.51
N SER A 421 -2.30 -2.47 10.24
CA SER A 421 -1.53 -3.60 9.74
C SER A 421 -0.02 -3.34 9.77
N GLY A 422 0.42 -2.11 9.51
CA GLY A 422 1.82 -1.75 9.50
C GLY A 422 2.43 -1.59 10.89
N THR A 423 1.73 -0.93 11.82
CA THR A 423 2.28 -0.66 13.17
C THR A 423 1.99 -1.77 14.17
N ASN A 424 0.92 -2.55 13.96
CA ASN A 424 0.38 -3.49 14.95
C ASN A 424 0.13 -2.85 16.33
N ASN A 425 -0.18 -1.54 16.36
CA ASN A 425 -0.44 -0.83 17.60
C ASN A 425 -1.87 -1.13 18.08
N PRO A 426 -2.06 -1.75 19.27
CA PRO A 426 -3.39 -2.12 19.76
C PRO A 426 -4.31 -0.92 19.94
N ARG A 427 -3.76 0.28 20.20
CA ARG A 427 -4.54 1.52 20.33
C ARG A 427 -5.17 2.00 19.01
N LEU A 428 -4.84 1.37 17.87
CA LEU A 428 -5.47 1.60 16.58
C LEU A 428 -6.54 0.54 16.24
N GLY A 429 -6.50 -0.62 16.91
CA GLY A 429 -7.24 -1.82 16.50
C GLY A 429 -8.76 -1.65 16.48
N ASP A 430 -9.30 -0.82 17.36
CA ASP A 430 -10.74 -0.56 17.48
C ASP A 430 -11.20 0.80 16.92
N LEU A 431 -10.29 1.56 16.30
CA LEU A 431 -10.61 2.86 15.70
C LEU A 431 -11.56 2.76 14.50
N ASP A 432 -12.75 3.32 14.63
CA ASP A 432 -13.75 3.29 13.56
C ASP A 432 -14.08 4.72 13.11
N SER A 433 -13.25 5.30 12.23
CA SER A 433 -13.48 6.61 11.63
C SER A 433 -13.28 6.56 10.12
N ILE A 434 -14.31 6.96 9.39
CA ILE A 434 -14.32 7.02 7.93
C ILE A 434 -14.03 8.42 7.38
N LEU A 435 -13.89 9.43 8.24
CA LEU A 435 -13.68 10.82 7.84
C LEU A 435 -12.25 11.26 8.13
N PRO A 436 -11.54 11.91 7.19
CA PRO A 436 -10.18 12.42 7.39
C PRO A 436 -9.98 13.24 8.67
N ASN A 437 -10.84 14.26 8.89
CA ASN A 437 -10.76 15.10 10.10
C ASN A 437 -11.15 14.31 11.36
N GLY A 438 -12.19 13.48 11.25
CA GLY A 438 -12.65 12.66 12.38
C GLY A 438 -11.58 11.68 12.84
N LEU A 439 -10.83 11.07 11.90
CA LEU A 439 -9.75 10.16 12.23
C LEU A 439 -8.62 10.90 12.98
N LEU A 440 -8.25 12.11 12.54
CA LEU A 440 -7.25 12.92 13.25
C LEU A 440 -7.68 13.28 14.67
N GLU A 441 -8.93 13.69 14.87
CA GLU A 441 -9.45 14.00 16.21
C GLU A 441 -9.45 12.79 17.14
N VAL A 442 -9.78 11.60 16.61
CA VAL A 442 -9.73 10.38 17.41
C VAL A 442 -8.28 9.96 17.72
N LEU A 443 -7.35 10.10 16.76
CA LEU A 443 -5.92 9.87 17.00
C LEU A 443 -5.38 10.81 18.08
N LYS A 444 -5.73 12.10 18.01
CA LYS A 444 -5.40 13.10 19.05
C LYS A 444 -5.99 12.72 20.41
N GLY A 445 -7.28 12.36 20.47
CA GLY A 445 -7.97 11.96 21.70
C GLY A 445 -7.35 10.75 22.38
N ARG A 446 -6.68 9.87 21.62
CA ARG A 446 -5.92 8.72 22.14
C ARG A 446 -4.44 9.00 22.39
N GLY A 447 -4.00 10.24 22.22
CA GLY A 447 -2.60 10.64 22.36
C GLY A 447 -1.70 9.97 21.31
N LEU A 448 -2.24 9.63 20.13
CA LEU A 448 -1.50 9.05 19.00
C LEU A 448 -1.07 10.08 17.96
N ALA A 449 -1.61 11.29 18.01
CA ALA A 449 -1.22 12.42 17.16
C ALA A 449 -0.90 13.65 18.02
N ASP A 450 0.12 14.41 17.63
CA ASP A 450 0.50 15.66 18.30
C ASP A 450 0.07 16.88 17.49
N THR A 451 -1.14 17.37 17.75
CA THR A 451 -1.67 18.57 17.09
C THR A 451 -1.13 19.88 17.66
N SER A 452 -0.41 19.85 18.80
CA SER A 452 0.09 21.08 19.44
C SER A 452 1.14 21.80 18.58
N VAL A 453 1.78 21.07 17.65
CA VAL A 453 2.70 21.63 16.66
C VAL A 453 2.04 22.65 15.72
N LEU A 454 0.71 22.71 15.69
CA LEU A 454 -0.07 23.65 14.89
C LEU A 454 -0.54 24.89 15.68
N ASP A 455 -0.31 24.94 17.00
CA ASP A 455 -0.82 26.00 17.87
C ASP A 455 -0.20 27.38 17.55
N ASP A 456 1.06 27.41 17.13
CA ASP A 456 1.70 28.60 16.54
C ASP A 456 1.80 28.44 15.01
N PRO A 457 0.95 29.13 14.23
CA PRO A 457 0.94 29.01 12.77
C PRO A 457 2.27 29.41 12.12
N LYS A 458 3.02 30.36 12.70
CA LYS A 458 4.30 30.81 12.11
C LYS A 458 5.39 29.77 12.31
N GLU A 459 5.47 29.20 13.51
CA GLU A 459 6.41 28.12 13.79
C GLU A 459 6.02 26.85 13.02
N ALA A 460 4.72 26.54 12.93
CA ALA A 460 4.21 25.43 12.14
C ALA A 460 4.61 25.54 10.66
N LEU A 461 4.47 26.73 10.07
CA LEU A 461 4.93 26.98 8.70
C LEU A 461 6.45 26.83 8.57
N ARG A 462 7.22 27.41 9.50
CA ARG A 462 8.70 27.40 9.47
C ARG A 462 9.28 25.99 9.59
N ARG A 463 8.65 25.13 10.40
CA ARG A 463 9.08 23.75 10.65
C ARG A 463 8.46 22.73 9.69
N GLY A 464 7.58 23.16 8.79
CA GLY A 464 6.91 22.28 7.83
C GLY A 464 5.85 21.38 8.46
N TYR A 465 5.21 21.82 9.55
CA TYR A 465 3.98 21.25 10.10
C TYR A 465 2.73 21.78 9.41
N ARG A 466 2.83 22.93 8.75
CA ARG A 466 1.75 23.54 7.99
C ARG A 466 2.27 24.06 6.65
N PHE A 467 1.47 23.88 5.61
CA PHE A 467 1.70 24.51 4.31
C PHE A 467 0.46 25.32 3.96
N ASP A 468 0.60 26.65 3.97
CA ASP A 468 -0.52 27.54 3.73
C ASP A 468 -0.98 27.50 2.29
N SER A 469 -2.29 27.59 2.10
CA SER A 469 -2.89 27.90 0.81
C SER A 469 -2.30 29.19 0.23
N TYR A 470 -2.08 29.21 -1.08
CA TYR A 470 -1.69 30.43 -1.78
C TYR A 470 -2.84 31.45 -1.84
N ARG A 471 -4.07 31.08 -1.45
CA ARG A 471 -5.23 31.97 -1.41
C ARG A 471 -4.94 33.27 -0.65
N ASP A 472 -4.41 33.20 0.56
CA ASP A 472 -4.16 34.39 1.38
C ASP A 472 -3.04 35.26 0.78
N ARG A 473 -2.05 34.62 0.14
CA ARG A 473 -1.00 35.32 -0.60
C ARG A 473 -1.57 36.04 -1.82
N TYR A 474 -2.43 35.37 -2.57
CA TYR A 474 -3.13 35.98 -3.71
C TYR A 474 -4.06 37.10 -3.25
N GLN A 475 -4.79 36.93 -2.14
CA GLN A 475 -5.61 38.00 -1.55
C GLN A 475 -4.74 39.19 -1.13
N ALA A 476 -3.58 38.96 -0.50
CA ALA A 476 -2.66 40.04 -0.16
C ALA A 476 -2.13 40.78 -1.41
N MET A 477 -1.80 40.05 -2.48
CA MET A 477 -1.42 40.66 -3.76
C MET A 477 -2.58 41.44 -4.37
N PHE A 478 -3.80 40.90 -4.30
CA PHE A 478 -5.00 41.59 -4.77
C PHE A 478 -5.27 42.88 -3.99
N GLU A 479 -5.09 42.88 -2.66
CA GLU A 479 -5.21 44.08 -1.84
C GLU A 479 -4.18 45.17 -2.21
N VAL A 480 -2.96 44.78 -2.62
CA VAL A 480 -1.95 45.71 -3.14
C VAL A 480 -2.46 46.41 -4.40
N VAL A 481 -3.06 45.66 -5.33
CA VAL A 481 -3.66 46.16 -6.57
C VAL A 481 -4.86 47.05 -6.25
N ARG A 482 -5.77 46.59 -5.37
CA ARG A 482 -7.00 47.30 -4.99
C ARG A 482 -6.76 48.66 -4.34
N LYS A 483 -5.71 48.78 -3.52
CA LYS A 483 -5.36 50.05 -2.86
C LYS A 483 -4.78 51.10 -3.82
N ARG A 484 -4.25 50.67 -4.97
CA ARG A 484 -3.51 51.54 -5.90
C ARG A 484 -4.26 51.81 -7.20
N LEU A 485 -5.18 50.92 -7.57
CA LEU A 485 -5.96 51.00 -8.80
C LEU A 485 -7.45 50.98 -8.48
N PRO A 486 -8.28 51.77 -9.20
CA PRO A 486 -9.71 51.85 -8.98
C PRO A 486 -10.45 50.63 -9.58
N ILE A 487 -10.13 49.43 -9.08
CA ILE A 487 -10.77 48.17 -9.47
C ILE A 487 -12.05 47.95 -8.66
N LYS A 488 -13.04 47.30 -9.27
CA LYS A 488 -14.38 47.11 -8.68
C LYS A 488 -14.50 45.86 -7.81
N GLN A 489 -13.62 44.89 -8.03
CA GLN A 489 -13.61 43.61 -7.35
C GLN A 489 -13.25 43.78 -5.87
N THR A 490 -13.85 42.96 -5.01
CA THR A 490 -13.63 43.03 -3.56
C THR A 490 -12.84 41.84 -3.04
N THR A 491 -12.87 40.71 -3.74
CA THR A 491 -12.10 39.50 -3.42
C THR A 491 -11.15 39.11 -4.55
N VAL A 492 -10.12 38.33 -4.22
CA VAL A 492 -9.21 37.76 -5.23
C VAL A 492 -9.93 36.79 -6.16
N GLU A 493 -10.94 36.08 -5.66
CA GLU A 493 -11.78 35.19 -6.47
C GLU A 493 -12.55 35.96 -7.54
N ASP A 494 -13.10 37.14 -7.20
CA ASP A 494 -13.78 38.04 -8.15
C ASP A 494 -12.81 38.58 -9.21
N TRP A 495 -11.55 38.79 -8.85
CA TRP A 495 -10.51 39.20 -9.79
C TRP A 495 -10.09 38.07 -10.73
N LEU A 496 -9.87 36.88 -10.16
CA LEU A 496 -9.46 35.69 -10.92
C LEU A 496 -10.59 35.13 -11.79
N SER A 497 -11.85 35.49 -11.54
CA SER A 497 -13.01 35.11 -12.37
C SER A 497 -13.23 36.02 -13.57
N LEU A 498 -12.60 37.21 -13.60
CA LEU A 498 -12.66 38.08 -14.78
C LEU A 498 -12.04 37.39 -16.01
N PRO A 499 -12.50 37.72 -17.22
CA PRO A 499 -11.73 37.41 -18.43
C PRO A 499 -10.39 38.15 -18.45
N ALA A 500 -9.37 37.53 -19.04
CA ALA A 500 -8.02 38.08 -19.17
C ALA A 500 -8.02 39.46 -19.86
N GLN A 501 -8.90 39.65 -20.85
CA GLN A 501 -9.02 40.93 -21.54
C GLN A 501 -9.55 42.06 -20.65
N GLU A 502 -10.37 41.76 -19.64
CA GLU A 502 -10.88 42.76 -18.71
C GLU A 502 -9.84 43.20 -17.67
N ARG A 503 -8.87 42.33 -17.36
CA ARG A 503 -7.74 42.66 -16.47
C ARG A 503 -6.68 43.52 -17.16
N LYS A 504 -6.48 43.32 -18.46
CA LYS A 504 -5.42 43.95 -19.28
C LYS A 504 -5.31 45.48 -19.18
N PRO A 505 -6.40 46.28 -19.15
CA PRO A 505 -6.31 47.74 -19.10
C PRO A 505 -5.61 48.29 -17.85
N TRP A 506 -5.53 47.49 -16.78
CA TRP A 506 -4.92 47.88 -15.51
C TRP A 506 -3.38 47.81 -15.55
N PHE A 507 -2.80 47.02 -16.46
CA PHE A 507 -1.37 46.77 -16.49
C PHE A 507 -0.56 48.03 -16.81
N ALA A 508 -0.97 48.81 -17.80
CA ALA A 508 -0.28 50.04 -18.17
C ALA A 508 -0.37 51.13 -17.09
N LYS A 509 -1.38 51.06 -16.20
CA LYS A 509 -1.61 52.03 -15.12
C LYS A 509 -0.90 51.65 -13.82
N ALA A 510 -0.35 50.45 -13.74
CA ALA A 510 0.22 49.91 -12.53
C ALA A 510 1.66 50.37 -12.33
N ASP A 511 1.96 50.73 -11.09
CA ASP A 511 3.33 50.96 -10.62
C ASP A 511 4.08 49.64 -10.43
N LEU A 512 5.34 49.71 -10.00
CA LEU A 512 6.21 48.53 -9.88
C LEU A 512 5.60 47.46 -8.94
N GLN A 513 5.08 47.89 -7.79
CA GLN A 513 4.51 46.99 -6.79
C GLN A 513 3.19 46.35 -7.26
N SER A 514 2.31 47.14 -7.88
CA SER A 514 1.04 46.63 -8.42
C SER A 514 1.27 45.70 -9.62
N SER A 515 2.28 45.99 -10.44
CA SER A 515 2.65 45.15 -11.58
C SER A 515 3.20 43.80 -11.12
N ALA A 516 4.04 43.78 -10.09
CA ALA A 516 4.54 42.54 -9.49
C ALA A 516 3.40 41.70 -8.86
N ALA A 517 2.48 42.37 -8.16
CA ALA A 517 1.30 41.71 -7.60
C ALA A 517 0.38 41.14 -8.69
N MET A 518 0.09 41.90 -9.76
CA MET A 518 -0.71 41.44 -10.88
C MET A 518 -0.05 40.30 -11.65
N LEU A 519 1.28 40.25 -11.76
CA LEU A 519 1.98 39.13 -12.38
C LEU A 519 1.67 37.81 -11.66
N LEU A 520 1.72 37.81 -10.32
CA LEU A 520 1.39 36.62 -9.52
C LEU A 520 -0.08 36.22 -9.65
N LEU A 521 -0.99 37.22 -9.68
CA LEU A 521 -2.42 36.97 -9.88
C LEU A 521 -2.73 36.44 -11.28
N GLU A 522 -2.04 36.94 -12.31
CA GLU A 522 -2.23 36.48 -13.68
C GLU A 522 -1.70 35.05 -13.87
N GLN A 523 -0.61 34.68 -13.18
CA GLN A 523 -0.13 33.30 -13.14
C GLN A 523 -1.14 32.37 -12.46
N ALA A 524 -1.76 32.83 -11.37
CA ALA A 524 -2.82 32.08 -10.69
C ALA A 524 -4.07 31.92 -11.59
N SER A 525 -4.44 32.96 -12.33
CA SER A 525 -5.52 32.90 -13.32
C SER A 525 -5.21 31.89 -14.43
N LEU A 526 -4.01 31.93 -15.01
CA LEU A 526 -3.61 30.96 -16.04
C LEU A 526 -3.68 29.51 -15.52
N ARG A 527 -3.20 29.23 -14.31
CA ARG A 527 -3.31 27.89 -13.70
C ARG A 527 -4.76 27.44 -13.58
N ARG A 528 -5.66 28.32 -13.14
CA ARG A 528 -7.10 28.02 -13.06
C ARG A 528 -7.68 27.71 -14.43
N GLN A 529 -7.34 28.49 -15.45
CA GLN A 529 -7.77 28.26 -16.84
C GLN A 529 -7.31 26.89 -17.35
N LEU A 530 -6.05 26.50 -17.06
CA LEU A 530 -5.51 25.20 -17.44
C LEU A 530 -6.22 24.02 -16.76
N LEU A 531 -6.66 24.17 -15.50
CA LEU A 531 -7.45 23.14 -14.82
C LEU A 531 -8.84 22.99 -15.43
N THR A 532 -9.50 24.10 -15.74
CA THR A 532 -10.82 24.04 -16.38
C THR A 532 -10.71 23.48 -17.79
N ALA A 533 -9.66 23.83 -18.53
CA ALA A 533 -9.35 23.25 -19.82
C ALA A 533 -9.17 21.72 -19.75
N GLN A 534 -8.49 21.20 -18.73
CA GLN A 534 -8.38 19.76 -18.52
C GLN A 534 -9.74 19.09 -18.30
N ASP A 535 -10.62 19.69 -17.51
CA ASP A 535 -11.96 19.15 -17.27
C ASP A 535 -12.84 19.23 -18.53
N GLU A 536 -12.78 20.32 -19.29
CA GLU A 536 -13.48 20.45 -20.58
C GLU A 536 -13.04 19.39 -21.59
N VAL A 537 -11.73 19.21 -21.75
CA VAL A 537 -11.16 18.20 -22.65
C VAL A 537 -11.57 16.80 -22.23
N LYS A 538 -11.56 16.53 -20.92
CA LYS A 538 -12.04 15.29 -20.33
C LYS A 538 -13.51 15.05 -20.70
N GLN A 539 -14.40 16.00 -20.46
CA GLN A 539 -15.83 15.89 -20.79
C GLN A 539 -16.06 15.69 -22.29
N ARG A 540 -15.40 16.50 -23.13
CA ARG A 540 -15.55 16.43 -24.59
C ARG A 540 -15.08 15.10 -25.16
N TYR A 541 -13.94 14.59 -24.67
CA TYR A 541 -13.45 13.26 -25.00
C TYR A 541 -14.47 12.17 -24.67
N LEU A 542 -15.07 12.24 -23.48
CA LEU A 542 -16.05 11.26 -23.01
C LEU A 542 -17.33 11.28 -23.85
N SER A 543 -17.91 12.47 -24.06
CA SER A 543 -19.13 12.63 -24.85
C SER A 543 -18.94 12.15 -26.29
N ALA A 544 -17.79 12.43 -26.90
CA ALA A 544 -17.50 11.96 -28.25
C ALA A 544 -17.28 10.44 -28.33
N ARG A 545 -16.74 9.82 -27.27
CA ARG A 545 -16.61 8.35 -27.17
C ARG A 545 -17.99 7.69 -27.11
N GLU A 546 -18.92 8.25 -26.33
CA GLU A 546 -20.31 7.76 -26.25
C GLU A 546 -21.07 7.93 -27.57
N GLN A 547 -20.83 9.04 -28.28
CA GLN A 547 -21.50 9.38 -29.54
C GLN A 547 -20.83 8.76 -30.79
N LYS A 548 -19.70 8.06 -30.62
CA LYS A 548 -18.85 7.56 -31.73
C LYS A 548 -18.45 8.66 -32.73
N ASP A 549 -18.23 9.88 -32.23
CA ASP A 549 -17.83 11.02 -33.06
C ASP A 549 -16.32 10.95 -33.38
N GLY A 550 -15.98 11.11 -34.66
CA GLY A 550 -14.60 11.04 -35.18
C GLY A 550 -13.76 12.30 -34.91
N SER A 551 -14.39 13.38 -34.42
CA SER A 551 -13.76 14.69 -34.14
C SER A 551 -12.59 14.62 -33.15
N VAL A 552 -12.53 13.58 -32.32
CA VAL A 552 -11.51 13.40 -31.28
C VAL A 552 -10.56 12.24 -31.58
N SER A 553 -10.73 11.53 -32.70
CA SER A 553 -10.07 10.24 -33.00
C SER A 553 -8.55 10.21 -32.77
N LYS A 554 -7.83 11.26 -33.18
CA LYS A 554 -6.38 11.35 -33.01
C LYS A 554 -5.96 11.59 -31.55
N ALA A 555 -6.57 12.58 -30.90
CA ALA A 555 -6.35 12.85 -29.48
C ALA A 555 -6.84 11.68 -28.60
N THR A 556 -7.84 10.92 -29.06
CA THR A 556 -8.29 9.68 -28.45
C THR A 556 -7.23 8.62 -28.47
N GLN A 557 -6.55 8.43 -29.61
CA GLN A 557 -5.45 7.48 -29.70
C GLN A 557 -4.29 7.88 -28.76
N THR A 558 -3.85 9.14 -28.82
CA THR A 558 -2.76 9.64 -27.96
C THR A 558 -3.12 9.54 -26.47
N LEU A 559 -4.35 9.89 -26.08
CA LEU A 559 -4.81 9.80 -24.69
C LEU A 559 -4.96 8.34 -24.22
N GLN A 560 -5.46 7.45 -25.08
CA GLN A 560 -5.50 6.00 -24.80
C GLN A 560 -4.09 5.43 -24.62
N GLU A 561 -3.14 5.84 -25.48
CA GLU A 561 -1.74 5.45 -25.35
C GLU A 561 -1.12 5.97 -24.05
N ILE A 562 -1.45 7.21 -23.61
CA ILE A 562 -1.00 7.75 -22.33
C ILE A 562 -1.62 7.01 -21.15
N LEU A 563 -2.92 6.73 -21.17
CA LEU A 563 -3.59 5.99 -20.09
C LEU A 563 -3.06 4.56 -19.99
N ALA A 564 -2.86 3.88 -21.12
CA ALA A 564 -2.23 2.57 -21.19
C ALA A 564 -0.76 2.62 -20.71
N SER A 565 -0.03 3.68 -21.07
CA SER A 565 1.39 3.85 -20.71
C SER A 565 1.60 4.40 -19.31
N SER A 566 0.58 4.92 -18.62
CA SER A 566 0.66 5.46 -17.25
C SER A 566 0.09 4.51 -16.19
N GLY A 567 -0.65 3.47 -16.62
CA GLY A 567 -1.20 2.44 -15.73
C GLY A 567 -0.16 1.81 -14.79
N PHE A 568 1.08 1.62 -15.25
CA PHE A 568 2.16 1.02 -14.45
C PHE A 568 2.56 1.85 -13.21
N LEU A 569 2.37 3.19 -13.23
CA LEU A 569 2.64 4.03 -12.06
C LEU A 569 1.64 3.77 -10.94
N SER A 570 0.46 3.26 -11.29
CA SER A 570 -0.55 2.83 -10.36
C SER A 570 -0.46 1.34 -10.02
N ARG A 571 0.09 0.50 -10.92
CA ARG A 571 0.35 -0.94 -10.71
C ARG A 571 1.83 -1.27 -10.95
N PRO A 572 2.70 -1.02 -9.97
CA PRO A 572 4.14 -1.27 -10.12
C PRO A 572 4.48 -2.71 -10.53
N ALA A 573 3.67 -3.68 -10.09
CA ALA A 573 3.83 -5.09 -10.43
C ALA A 573 3.85 -5.38 -11.94
N GLU A 574 3.15 -4.59 -12.76
CA GLU A 574 3.09 -4.78 -14.23
C GLU A 574 4.46 -4.61 -14.90
N LEU A 575 5.44 -3.98 -14.24
CA LEU A 575 6.80 -3.83 -14.77
C LEU A 575 7.64 -5.12 -14.74
N LEU A 576 7.21 -6.12 -13.97
CA LEU A 576 7.96 -7.38 -13.80
C LEU A 576 7.28 -8.59 -14.43
N ASP A 577 6.17 -8.37 -15.17
CA ASP A 577 5.25 -9.42 -15.61
C ASP A 577 4.88 -10.40 -14.46
N SER A 578 4.61 -11.66 -14.77
CA SER A 578 4.42 -12.76 -13.81
C SER A 578 5.74 -13.28 -13.20
N GLY A 579 6.86 -12.57 -13.38
CA GLY A 579 8.16 -12.98 -12.86
C GLY A 579 8.32 -12.67 -11.37
N GLY A 580 8.47 -13.71 -10.54
CA GLY A 580 8.69 -13.60 -9.10
C GLY A 580 7.47 -13.15 -8.30
N TYR A 581 7.64 -12.99 -6.98
CA TYR A 581 6.56 -12.57 -6.07
C TYR A 581 7.06 -11.63 -4.97
N GLY A 582 6.12 -11.05 -4.21
CA GLY A 582 6.40 -10.14 -3.09
C GLY A 582 7.17 -8.89 -3.52
N LEU A 583 7.96 -8.34 -2.60
CA LEU A 583 8.86 -7.22 -2.90
C LEU A 583 9.88 -7.60 -3.99
N PRO A 584 10.18 -6.70 -4.94
CA PRO A 584 11.24 -6.93 -5.93
C PRO A 584 12.62 -7.15 -5.31
N GLN A 585 13.28 -8.25 -5.71
CA GLN A 585 14.61 -8.64 -5.26
C GLN A 585 15.70 -8.11 -6.17
N ALA A 586 16.95 -8.03 -5.69
CA ALA A 586 18.09 -7.42 -6.40
C ALA A 586 18.24 -7.86 -7.87
N ALA A 587 17.98 -9.13 -8.20
CA ALA A 587 18.04 -9.63 -9.58
C ALA A 587 16.97 -9.03 -10.51
N GLU A 588 15.83 -8.61 -9.96
CA GLU A 588 14.69 -8.02 -10.66
C GLU A 588 14.89 -6.49 -10.89
N TRP A 589 15.86 -5.87 -10.22
CA TRP A 589 16.09 -4.42 -10.28
C TRP A 589 16.47 -3.92 -11.65
N LYS A 590 17.38 -4.64 -12.33
CA LYS A 590 17.86 -4.19 -13.64
C LYS A 590 16.70 -4.09 -14.63
N ARG A 591 15.80 -5.07 -14.59
CA ARG A 591 14.58 -5.09 -15.38
C ARG A 591 13.65 -3.94 -15.00
N LEU A 592 13.43 -3.69 -13.70
CA LEU A 592 12.62 -2.54 -13.25
C LEU A 592 13.17 -1.21 -13.74
N GLU A 593 14.48 -0.99 -13.64
CA GLU A 593 15.13 0.24 -14.12
C GLU A 593 14.95 0.43 -15.63
N ASP A 594 15.13 -0.66 -16.39
CA ASP A 594 15.02 -0.63 -17.84
C ASP A 594 13.57 -0.40 -18.30
N GLU A 595 12.60 -1.17 -17.77
CA GLU A 595 11.17 -1.06 -18.09
C GLU A 595 10.59 0.29 -17.67
N SER A 596 10.85 0.71 -16.42
CA SER A 596 10.36 1.99 -15.92
C SER A 596 10.98 3.17 -16.69
N GLY A 597 12.27 3.09 -17.03
CA GLY A 597 12.96 4.10 -17.82
C GLY A 597 12.43 4.21 -19.26
N GLN A 598 12.08 3.08 -19.88
CA GLN A 598 11.47 3.07 -21.21
C GLN A 598 10.08 3.69 -21.21
N ARG A 599 9.20 3.25 -20.29
CA ARG A 599 7.84 3.77 -20.16
C ARG A 599 7.82 5.25 -19.80
N GLN A 600 8.74 5.70 -18.96
CA GLN A 600 8.91 7.12 -18.64
C GLN A 600 9.26 7.95 -19.88
N LYS A 601 10.22 7.49 -20.71
CA LYS A 601 10.58 8.17 -21.97
C LYS A 601 9.41 8.20 -22.94
N GLN A 602 8.59 7.15 -22.98
CA GLN A 602 7.38 7.12 -23.78
C GLN A 602 6.36 8.15 -23.28
N LEU A 603 6.09 8.21 -21.96
CA LEU A 603 5.21 9.20 -21.36
C LEU A 603 5.68 10.65 -21.61
N GLN A 604 6.98 10.91 -21.53
CA GLN A 604 7.54 12.23 -21.87
C GLN A 604 7.23 12.64 -23.32
N ARG A 605 7.40 11.72 -24.29
CA ARG A 605 7.10 11.97 -25.70
C ARG A 605 5.61 12.20 -25.91
N LEU A 606 4.78 11.29 -25.40
CA LEU A 606 3.32 11.36 -25.52
C LEU A 606 2.76 12.63 -24.86
N SER A 607 3.29 13.05 -23.71
CA SER A 607 2.88 14.29 -23.05
C SER A 607 3.19 15.53 -23.90
N GLY A 608 4.30 15.53 -24.65
CA GLY A 608 4.64 16.62 -25.56
C GLY A 608 3.72 16.70 -26.79
N ASP A 609 3.29 15.55 -27.29
CA ASP A 609 2.33 15.46 -28.41
C ASP A 609 0.91 15.81 -27.95
N LEU A 610 0.52 15.36 -26.76
CA LEU A 610 -0.78 15.63 -26.15
C LEU A 610 -1.01 17.14 -25.93
N ASP A 611 -0.01 17.93 -25.52
CA ASP A 611 -0.22 19.38 -25.31
C ASP A 611 -0.69 20.10 -26.58
N LYS A 612 -0.18 19.69 -27.75
CA LYS A 612 -0.61 20.24 -29.05
C LYS A 612 -2.01 19.78 -29.44
N GLU A 613 -2.32 18.51 -29.19
CA GLU A 613 -3.61 17.91 -29.54
C GLU A 613 -4.74 18.35 -28.59
N VAL A 614 -4.46 18.48 -27.30
CA VAL A 614 -5.38 19.01 -26.28
C VAL A 614 -5.76 20.45 -26.61
N ARG A 615 -4.81 21.30 -27.02
CA ARG A 615 -5.12 22.67 -27.46
C ARG A 615 -6.11 22.70 -28.63
N ALA A 616 -6.14 21.67 -29.49
CA ALA A 616 -7.12 21.57 -30.58
C ALA A 616 -8.51 21.07 -30.12
N LEU A 617 -8.59 20.44 -28.95
CA LEU A 617 -9.85 19.99 -28.33
C LEU A 617 -10.52 21.02 -27.43
N LEU A 618 -9.80 22.08 -27.06
CA LEU A 618 -10.35 23.16 -26.26
C LEU A 618 -11.48 23.87 -27.00
N GLU A 619 -12.49 24.30 -26.25
CA GLU A 619 -13.46 25.23 -26.78
C GLU A 619 -12.77 26.53 -27.23
N PRO A 620 -13.21 27.17 -28.34
CA PRO A 620 -12.57 28.38 -28.85
C PRO A 620 -12.45 29.48 -27.79
N GLU A 621 -13.45 29.61 -26.91
CA GLU A 621 -13.45 30.54 -25.79
C GLU A 621 -12.33 30.25 -24.79
N ARG A 622 -12.13 28.99 -24.42
CA ARG A 622 -11.07 28.58 -23.49
C ARG A 622 -9.68 28.79 -24.08
N ALA A 623 -9.49 28.43 -25.35
CA ALA A 623 -8.22 28.64 -26.03
C ALA A 623 -7.89 30.14 -26.14
N ALA A 624 -8.88 30.98 -26.46
CA ALA A 624 -8.72 32.42 -26.51
C ALA A 624 -8.38 33.03 -25.14
N GLU A 625 -9.01 32.55 -24.07
CA GLU A 625 -8.75 33.00 -22.70
C GLU A 625 -7.33 32.61 -22.24
N ILE A 626 -6.89 31.37 -22.47
CA ILE A 626 -5.51 30.93 -22.17
C ILE A 626 -4.48 31.77 -22.93
N ALA A 627 -4.70 31.98 -24.23
CA ALA A 627 -3.80 32.81 -25.04
C ALA A 627 -3.77 34.27 -24.55
N ALA A 628 -4.91 34.81 -24.11
CA ALA A 628 -4.98 36.14 -23.52
C ALA A 628 -4.24 36.21 -22.17
N ASN A 629 -4.35 35.20 -21.31
CA ASN A 629 -3.57 35.09 -20.07
C ASN A 629 -2.05 35.01 -20.37
N GLU A 630 -1.62 34.20 -21.33
CA GLU A 630 -0.21 34.09 -21.74
C GLU A 630 0.32 35.44 -22.27
N ALA A 631 -0.47 36.14 -23.08
CA ALA A 631 -0.14 37.49 -23.57
C ALA A 631 -0.06 38.52 -22.43
N ASN A 632 -1.00 38.46 -21.48
CA ASN A 632 -1.01 39.30 -20.28
C ASN A 632 0.25 39.10 -19.43
N LEU A 633 0.67 37.86 -19.22
CA LEU A 633 1.90 37.54 -18.49
C LEU A 633 3.14 38.12 -19.17
N LYS A 634 3.22 38.01 -20.50
CA LYS A 634 4.31 38.62 -21.27
C LYS A 634 4.32 40.14 -21.12
N GLN A 635 3.17 40.79 -21.29
CA GLN A 635 3.02 42.24 -21.17
C GLN A 635 3.38 42.73 -19.75
N LEU A 636 2.90 42.06 -18.70
CA LEU A 636 3.24 42.39 -17.32
C LEU A 636 4.73 42.21 -17.04
N GLY A 637 5.35 41.15 -17.58
CA GLY A 637 6.79 40.93 -17.47
C GLY A 637 7.63 42.02 -18.15
N GLU A 638 7.23 42.46 -19.34
CA GLU A 638 7.87 43.57 -20.06
C GLU A 638 7.70 44.91 -19.33
N HIS A 639 6.48 45.21 -18.88
CA HIS A 639 6.17 46.43 -18.12
C HIS A 639 6.94 46.48 -16.79
N LEU A 640 7.01 45.37 -16.06
CA LEU A 640 7.76 45.28 -14.81
C LEU A 640 9.25 45.53 -15.02
N ARG A 641 9.85 44.95 -16.07
CA ARG A 641 11.25 45.21 -16.44
C ARG A 641 11.49 46.68 -16.79
N ALA A 642 10.57 47.29 -17.54
CA ALA A 642 10.66 48.72 -17.89
C ALA A 642 10.59 49.63 -16.65
N LEU A 643 9.67 49.34 -15.73
CA LEU A 643 9.54 50.08 -14.46
C LEU A 643 10.76 49.88 -13.54
N HIS A 644 11.30 48.65 -13.46
CA HIS A 644 12.50 48.35 -12.67
C HIS A 644 13.72 49.10 -13.21
N LYS A 645 13.88 49.15 -14.54
CA LYS A 645 14.92 49.93 -15.22
C LYS A 645 14.76 51.43 -14.94
N ALA A 646 13.54 51.96 -15.04
CA ALA A 646 13.26 53.37 -14.76
C ALA A 646 13.51 53.75 -13.29
N ALA A 647 13.40 52.80 -12.37
CA ALA A 647 13.71 52.97 -10.95
C ALA A 647 15.20 52.77 -10.59
N GLY A 648 16.09 52.59 -11.58
CA GLY A 648 17.52 52.40 -11.35
C GLY A 648 17.90 51.00 -10.84
N GLY A 649 17.04 50.00 -11.07
CA GLY A 649 17.28 48.62 -10.65
C GLY A 649 18.40 47.93 -11.43
N LEU A 650 19.06 46.97 -10.78
CA LEU A 650 20.17 46.19 -11.36
C LEU A 650 19.68 45.35 -12.57
N GLU A 651 20.34 45.48 -13.72
CA GLU A 651 20.14 44.61 -14.89
C GLU A 651 21.14 43.45 -14.81
N LEU A 652 20.65 42.21 -14.76
CA LEU A 652 21.47 41.01 -14.96
C LEU A 652 21.61 40.76 -16.48
N PRO A 653 22.79 40.37 -16.97
CA PRO A 653 23.05 40.16 -18.40
C PRO A 653 22.22 39.05 -19.05
#